data_AF-A0A8C5MGV3-F1
#
_entry.id   AF-A0A8C5MGV3-F1
#
_cell.length_a   1.000
_cell.length_b   1.000
_cell.length_c   1.000
_cell.angle_alpha   90.00
_cell.angle_beta   90.00
_cell.angle_gamma   90.00
#
_symmetry.space_group_name_H-M   'P 1'
#
loop_
_entity.id
_entity.type
_entity.pdbx_description
1 polymer ?
#
loop_
_entity_poly.entity_id
_entity_poly.type
_entity_poly.pdbx_seq_one_letter_code
_entity_poly.pdbx_strand_id
1 'polypeptide(L)'
;MPIIQEPFTQVAVDIIGPLARPSTTGKKYILTVVDYATRYPEAIHLSNIQADTIVDALLRVFSRVGFPREIFSDQGSQFTAELTQQLWHLCGVKALHSAPYHPQTNALCEQFNGTLKQLIRAFTQERKDWETYLPHLLFAYREVPQESTGFSPFELVYGHRVRGPLDLVRAQWEGRQEPEGLPALSYVLQLHERLTELTGLVQGNMQAAQAQQKAWYDRSARSRSFLVGQKVLVLKPQRQNKLQASWQGPYQVVTQLGDTTYMVVSCADTRIRRTFHVNMLKTYHKRSEAVAAICAPATEEAEQIPIMDLPGVDSRPSGVEQVQLGEGLGPHKQAQVRRVLEDRQEVFSALPGYTRQALHKVETPGQRPFRQPAYRLLEAVREPMQAEIREMLELGVIGSSASPWASTLVLLPKKDGTTRFCVDYRRLNDCTITDAYPMPRVDELLDQISQGHYLTTIDLCKGYWQIPLEEVTPKSAFITPFGLYQFRVMPFGMKNAPATFQRLIDRLLDGLQEFACAYLDDIAIYSQTWEEHLHHLEVVLDRIRDANLTLKPEKCKIGMSEVQYLGHRVGCGKQRPEPAKVEAILDWSTPVTKTQVLAFLGTAGYYRKFVPHYSDLAKPLTDLTKKSLPRQVLWSPECETAFQHLKAALTKAPLLAGPNYNKRFVVHTDASMFGLGAVLSQVRDDGGSIKWRSSAVNCYPGRWGTPPWRRNVWPWSGP
;
A
#
# COMPACT_ATOMS: atom_id res chain seq x y z
N MET A 1 12.64 2.22 -30.79
CA MET A 1 13.67 3.16 -31.24
C MET A 1 14.93 2.40 -31.58
N PRO A 2 15.79 2.89 -32.49
CA PRO A 2 17.14 2.35 -32.67
C PRO A 2 17.95 2.52 -31.37
N ILE A 3 18.85 1.59 -31.09
CA ILE A 3 19.78 1.66 -29.96
C ILE A 3 20.96 2.54 -30.39
N ILE A 4 21.27 3.55 -29.58
CA ILE A 4 22.36 4.49 -29.84
C ILE A 4 23.57 4.04 -29.04
N GLN A 5 24.71 3.91 -29.72
CA GLN A 5 25.92 3.28 -29.18
C GLN A 5 26.97 4.31 -28.77
N GLU A 6 27.10 5.41 -29.52
CA GLU A 6 28.11 6.43 -29.29
C GLU A 6 27.60 7.47 -28.26
N PRO A 7 28.30 7.66 -27.12
CA PRO A 7 27.93 8.63 -26.09
C PRO A 7 27.74 10.04 -26.67
N PHE A 8 26.72 10.75 -26.19
CA PHE A 8 26.38 12.12 -26.56
C PHE A 8 26.09 12.34 -28.05
N THR A 9 25.93 11.30 -28.87
CA THR A 9 25.53 11.44 -30.27
C THR A 9 24.08 11.93 -30.40
N GLN A 10 23.20 11.44 -29.52
CA GLN A 10 21.84 11.91 -29.41
C GLN A 10 21.52 12.23 -27.95
N VAL A 11 21.03 13.44 -27.69
CA VAL A 11 20.65 13.89 -26.35
C VAL A 11 19.21 14.34 -26.34
N ALA A 12 18.49 14.04 -25.26
CA ALA A 12 17.18 14.63 -24.98
C ALA A 12 17.34 15.84 -24.06
N VAL A 13 16.58 16.91 -24.31
CA VAL A 13 16.54 18.10 -23.47
C VAL A 13 15.11 18.41 -23.05
N ASP A 14 14.92 18.76 -21.78
CA ASP A 14 13.63 19.14 -21.21
C ASP A 14 13.78 20.21 -20.12
N ILE A 15 12.70 20.88 -19.74
CA ILE A 15 12.70 21.92 -18.71
C ILE A 15 11.75 21.55 -17.58
N ILE A 16 12.28 21.53 -16.37
CA ILE A 16 11.50 21.42 -15.14
C ILE A 16 11.22 22.83 -14.60
N GLY A 17 9.95 23.21 -14.53
CA GLY A 17 9.51 24.41 -13.81
C GLY A 17 8.21 25.02 -14.36
N PRO A 18 7.76 26.14 -13.79
CA PRO A 18 8.36 26.85 -12.66
C PRO A 18 8.22 26.05 -11.36
N LEU A 19 9.28 25.98 -10.56
CA LEU A 19 9.25 25.40 -9.23
C LEU A 19 8.50 26.34 -8.26
N ALA A 20 7.60 25.79 -7.45
CA ALA A 20 6.67 26.55 -6.60
C ALA A 20 7.37 27.46 -5.56
N ARG A 21 8.60 27.12 -5.17
CA ARG A 21 9.45 27.94 -4.30
C ARG A 21 10.72 28.30 -5.10
N PRO A 22 10.93 29.57 -5.48
CA PRO A 22 12.20 30.00 -6.06
C PRO A 22 13.32 29.75 -5.06
N SER A 23 14.50 29.46 -5.59
CA SER A 23 15.68 29.24 -4.76
C SER A 23 16.12 30.51 -4.04
N THR A 24 17.03 30.39 -3.06
CA THR A 24 17.61 31.55 -2.36
C THR A 24 18.27 32.54 -3.32
N THR A 25 18.81 32.05 -4.45
CA THR A 25 19.40 32.86 -5.54
C THR A 25 18.42 33.23 -6.66
N GLY A 26 17.12 32.98 -6.48
CA GLY A 26 16.06 33.35 -7.43
C GLY A 26 15.92 32.42 -8.64
N LYS A 27 16.52 31.22 -8.62
CA LYS A 27 16.36 30.22 -9.68
C LYS A 27 14.98 29.56 -9.60
N LYS A 28 14.35 29.36 -10.75
CA LYS A 28 12.95 28.88 -10.86
C LYS A 28 12.77 27.67 -11.78
N TYR A 29 13.77 27.40 -12.62
CA TYR A 29 13.71 26.35 -13.64
C TYR A 29 14.97 25.49 -13.59
N ILE A 30 14.89 24.28 -14.13
CA ILE A 30 16.02 23.39 -14.33
C ILE A 30 15.96 22.87 -15.76
N LEU A 31 17.01 23.13 -16.55
CA LEU A 31 17.21 22.49 -17.84
C LEU A 31 17.85 21.12 -17.61
N THR A 32 17.24 20.06 -18.11
CA THR A 32 17.78 18.70 -18.03
C THR A 32 18.22 18.23 -19.40
N VAL A 33 19.39 17.59 -19.46
CA VAL A 33 20.00 17.01 -20.65
C VAL A 33 20.33 15.56 -20.35
N VAL A 34 19.84 14.61 -21.14
CA VAL A 34 20.07 13.18 -20.91
C VAL A 34 20.60 12.54 -22.18
N ASP A 35 21.73 11.84 -22.09
CA ASP A 35 22.30 11.08 -23.20
C ASP A 35 21.54 9.77 -23.46
N TYR A 36 21.27 9.45 -24.73
CA TYR A 36 20.56 8.23 -25.10
C TYR A 36 21.42 6.96 -24.98
N ALA A 37 22.74 7.04 -25.19
CA ALA A 37 23.59 5.85 -25.18
C ALA A 37 23.90 5.40 -23.74
N THR A 38 24.34 6.33 -22.90
CA THR A 38 24.86 6.06 -21.55
C THR A 38 23.85 6.33 -20.44
N ARG A 39 22.71 6.98 -20.75
CA ARG A 39 21.75 7.52 -19.78
C ARG A 39 22.35 8.59 -18.86
N TYR A 40 23.47 9.19 -19.24
CA TYR A 40 24.15 10.20 -18.43
C TYR A 40 23.30 11.47 -18.33
N PRO A 41 22.92 11.90 -17.11
CA PRO A 41 22.15 13.12 -16.94
C PRO A 41 23.02 14.33 -16.58
N GLU A 42 22.63 15.48 -17.10
CA GLU A 42 23.08 16.82 -16.71
C GLU A 42 21.85 17.67 -16.37
N ALA A 43 21.98 18.52 -15.35
CA ALA A 43 20.91 19.42 -14.93
C ALA A 43 21.48 20.78 -14.55
N ILE A 44 20.92 21.85 -15.12
CA ILE A 44 21.38 23.23 -14.93
C ILE A 44 20.22 24.07 -14.40
N HIS A 45 20.43 24.74 -13.27
CA HIS A 45 19.44 25.65 -12.69
C HIS A 45 19.37 26.99 -13.47
N LEU A 46 18.17 27.46 -13.80
CA LEU A 46 17.93 28.67 -14.59
C LEU A 46 17.00 29.66 -13.87
N SER A 47 17.20 30.95 -14.11
CA SER A 47 16.35 32.03 -13.59
C SER A 47 15.09 32.23 -14.46
N ASN A 48 15.23 32.06 -15.78
CA ASN A 48 14.18 32.19 -16.78
C ASN A 48 14.34 31.09 -17.85
N ILE A 49 13.42 31.05 -18.81
CA ILE A 49 13.40 30.08 -19.93
C ILE A 49 13.52 30.76 -21.30
N GLN A 50 14.14 31.94 -21.35
CA GLN A 50 14.40 32.64 -22.60
C GLN A 50 15.45 31.90 -23.44
N ALA A 51 15.39 32.08 -24.76
CA ALA A 51 16.22 31.33 -25.70
C ALA A 51 17.72 31.55 -25.48
N ASP A 52 18.15 32.78 -25.20
CA ASP A 52 19.53 33.15 -24.89
C ASP A 52 20.07 32.40 -23.66
N THR A 53 19.29 32.39 -22.58
CA THR A 53 19.64 31.73 -21.32
C THR A 53 19.77 30.21 -21.48
N ILE A 54 18.96 29.62 -22.36
CA ILE A 54 19.01 28.18 -22.65
C ILE A 54 20.18 27.85 -23.56
N VAL A 55 20.43 28.66 -24.59
CA VAL A 55 21.59 28.50 -25.47
C VAL A 55 22.88 28.54 -24.65
N ASP A 56 23.04 29.52 -23.76
CA ASP A 56 24.20 29.59 -22.86
C ASP A 56 24.33 28.36 -21.97
N ALA A 57 23.22 27.85 -21.43
CA ALA A 57 23.22 26.66 -20.60
C ALA A 57 23.62 25.40 -21.40
N LEU A 58 23.10 25.24 -22.61
CA LEU A 58 23.43 24.12 -23.49
C LEU A 58 24.90 24.17 -23.94
N LEU A 59 25.41 25.36 -24.28
CA LEU A 59 26.83 25.55 -24.60
C LEU A 59 27.75 25.12 -23.46
N ARG A 60 27.39 25.39 -22.20
CA ARG A 60 28.17 24.91 -21.02
C ARG A 60 28.14 23.39 -20.84
N VAL A 61 27.10 22.71 -21.32
CA VAL A 61 27.08 21.25 -21.34
C VAL A 61 27.97 20.75 -22.47
N PHE A 62 27.73 21.22 -23.69
CA PHE A 62 28.41 20.72 -24.89
C PHE A 62 29.88 21.09 -24.95
N SER A 63 30.32 22.16 -24.26
CA SER A 63 31.75 22.46 -24.09
C SER A 63 32.49 21.41 -23.27
N ARG A 64 31.79 20.57 -22.48
CA ARG A 64 32.39 19.52 -21.65
C ARG A 64 32.28 18.14 -22.30
N VAL A 65 31.18 17.87 -22.98
CA VAL A 65 30.85 16.52 -23.52
C VAL A 65 30.88 16.41 -25.04
N GLY A 66 31.08 17.54 -25.74
CA GLY A 66 30.98 17.63 -27.19
C GLY A 66 29.59 18.02 -27.68
N PHE A 67 29.50 18.45 -28.94
CA PHE A 67 28.23 18.76 -29.60
C PHE A 67 27.57 17.48 -30.12
N PRO A 68 26.28 17.26 -29.84
CA PRO A 68 25.55 16.09 -30.33
C PRO A 68 25.26 16.19 -31.82
N ARG A 69 25.08 15.06 -32.51
CA ARG A 69 24.58 15.03 -33.89
C ARG A 69 23.08 15.33 -33.95
N GLU A 70 22.35 14.84 -32.96
CA GLU A 70 20.89 15.01 -32.88
C GLU A 70 20.47 15.49 -31.48
N ILE A 71 19.60 16.50 -31.42
CA ILE A 71 18.99 16.96 -30.16
C ILE A 71 17.50 16.72 -30.22
N PHE A 72 16.98 16.02 -29.22
CA PHE A 72 15.56 15.79 -29.06
C PHE A 72 14.97 16.77 -28.04
N SER A 73 13.95 17.55 -28.43
CA SER A 73 13.27 18.51 -27.55
C SER A 73 11.76 18.53 -27.77
N ASP A 74 11.02 19.13 -26.83
CA ASP A 74 9.61 19.46 -27.05
C ASP A 74 9.44 20.64 -28.01
N GLN A 75 8.19 20.96 -28.40
CA GLN A 75 7.90 22.13 -29.24
C GLN A 75 7.81 23.43 -28.42
N GLY A 76 8.57 23.54 -27.32
CA GLY A 76 8.65 24.77 -26.54
C GLY A 76 9.15 25.94 -27.39
N SER A 77 8.59 27.13 -27.16
CA SER A 77 8.96 28.36 -27.89
C SER A 77 10.46 28.68 -27.76
N GLN A 78 11.07 28.23 -26.67
CA GLN A 78 12.48 28.44 -26.35
C GLN A 78 13.44 27.53 -27.14
N PHE A 79 12.99 26.32 -27.53
CA PHE A 79 13.76 25.40 -28.37
C PHE A 79 13.50 25.61 -29.87
N THR A 80 12.43 26.33 -30.20
CA THR A 80 12.02 26.67 -31.57
C THR A 80 12.32 28.13 -31.94
N ALA A 81 12.90 28.92 -31.02
CA ALA A 81 13.30 30.29 -31.27
C ALA A 81 14.39 30.39 -32.35
N GLU A 82 14.40 31.51 -33.08
CA GLU A 82 15.34 31.77 -34.16
C GLU A 82 16.80 31.62 -33.71
N LEU A 83 17.14 32.16 -32.53
CA LEU A 83 18.48 32.05 -31.94
C LEU A 83 18.93 30.59 -31.78
N THR A 84 18.05 29.73 -31.24
CA THR A 84 18.33 28.31 -31.01
C THR A 84 18.46 27.56 -32.35
N GLN A 85 17.62 27.88 -33.33
CA GLN A 85 17.70 27.30 -34.67
C GLN A 85 18.98 27.69 -35.40
N GLN A 86 19.40 28.96 -35.30
CA GLN A 86 20.67 29.44 -35.85
C GLN A 86 21.86 28.71 -35.22
N LEU A 87 21.85 28.50 -33.90
CA LEU A 87 22.89 27.71 -33.23
C LEU A 87 22.99 26.30 -33.79
N TRP A 88 21.86 25.60 -33.94
CA TRP A 88 21.84 24.24 -34.50
C TRP A 88 22.35 24.19 -35.93
N HIS A 89 21.97 25.17 -36.75
CA HIS A 89 22.46 25.28 -38.11
C HIS A 89 23.98 25.49 -38.16
N LEU A 90 24.52 26.41 -37.35
CA LEU A 90 25.95 26.70 -37.31
C LEU A 90 26.78 25.53 -36.77
N CYS A 91 26.27 24.82 -35.77
CA CYS A 91 26.95 23.67 -35.15
C CYS A 91 26.70 22.35 -35.89
N GLY A 92 25.91 22.33 -36.96
CA GLY A 92 25.57 21.11 -37.71
C GLY A 92 24.73 20.11 -36.92
N VAL A 93 23.97 20.57 -35.93
CA VAL A 93 23.15 19.74 -35.04
C VAL A 93 21.75 19.60 -35.62
N LYS A 94 21.26 18.36 -35.73
CA LYS A 94 19.90 18.10 -36.21
C LYS A 94 18.90 18.15 -35.04
N ALA A 95 18.08 19.20 -35.01
CA ALA A 95 16.99 19.31 -34.04
C ALA A 95 15.82 18.39 -34.42
N LEU A 96 15.49 17.46 -33.54
CA LEU A 96 14.33 16.59 -33.61
C LEU A 96 13.29 17.07 -32.60
N HIS A 97 12.08 17.34 -33.07
CA HIS A 97 10.96 17.69 -32.20
C HIS A 97 10.02 16.50 -32.02
N SER A 98 9.48 16.35 -30.82
CA SER A 98 8.35 15.44 -30.62
C SER A 98 7.18 15.84 -31.53
N ALA A 99 6.63 14.86 -32.27
CA ALA A 99 5.32 15.03 -32.88
C ALA A 99 4.30 15.26 -31.75
N PRO A 100 3.32 16.18 -31.90
CA PRO A 100 2.28 16.34 -30.90
C PRO A 100 1.66 14.96 -30.63
N TYR A 101 1.77 14.47 -29.39
CA TYR A 101 1.18 13.21 -28.92
C TYR A 101 1.91 11.88 -29.22
N HIS A 102 3.25 11.86 -29.27
CA HIS A 102 4.05 10.63 -29.07
C HIS A 102 4.83 10.65 -27.73
N PRO A 103 4.23 10.20 -26.60
CA PRO A 103 4.86 10.24 -25.26
C PRO A 103 6.06 9.30 -25.10
N GLN A 104 6.26 8.33 -26.00
CA GLN A 104 7.39 7.40 -25.91
C GLN A 104 8.73 8.07 -26.26
N THR A 105 8.71 9.21 -26.94
CA THR A 105 9.92 9.79 -27.56
C THR A 105 10.75 10.63 -26.58
N ASN A 106 10.12 11.29 -25.60
CA ASN A 106 10.79 12.03 -24.52
C ASN A 106 10.86 11.26 -23.18
N ALA A 107 10.58 9.94 -23.22
CA ALA A 107 10.35 9.15 -22.01
C ALA A 107 11.57 9.11 -21.07
N LEU A 108 12.80 9.24 -21.59
CA LEU A 108 14.02 9.21 -20.78
C LEU A 108 14.21 10.48 -19.95
N CYS A 109 14.04 11.65 -20.56
CA CYS A 109 14.03 12.91 -19.83
C CYS A 109 12.84 12.95 -18.85
N GLU A 110 11.66 12.45 -19.22
CA GLU A 110 10.52 12.38 -18.29
C GLU A 110 10.80 11.47 -17.08
N GLN A 111 11.40 10.30 -17.29
CA GLN A 111 11.80 9.38 -16.23
C GLN A 111 12.85 10.00 -15.31
N PHE A 112 13.93 10.57 -15.89
CA PHE A 112 14.96 11.27 -15.14
C PHE A 112 14.39 12.46 -14.37
N ASN A 113 13.54 13.27 -15.01
CA ASN A 113 12.88 14.42 -14.37
C ASN A 113 11.99 13.97 -13.20
N GLY A 114 11.34 12.81 -13.31
CA GLY A 114 10.60 12.18 -12.23
C GLY A 114 11.49 11.83 -11.04
N THR A 115 12.59 11.12 -11.27
CA THR A 115 13.57 10.75 -10.24
C THR A 115 14.22 11.98 -9.61
N LEU A 116 14.65 12.95 -10.42
CA LEU A 116 15.27 14.19 -9.94
C LEU A 116 14.31 14.98 -9.04
N LYS A 117 13.02 15.08 -9.39
CA LYS A 117 12.00 15.72 -8.53
C LYS A 117 11.84 14.99 -7.19
N GLN A 118 11.89 13.67 -7.18
CA GLN A 118 11.81 12.88 -5.94
C GLN A 118 13.04 13.11 -5.06
N LEU A 119 14.24 13.07 -5.65
CA LEU A 119 15.49 13.34 -4.96
C LEU A 119 15.50 14.75 -4.36
N ILE A 120 15.15 15.77 -5.16
CA ILE A 120 15.06 17.15 -4.66
C ILE A 120 14.06 17.21 -3.49
N ARG A 121 12.85 16.66 -3.62
CA ARG A 121 11.85 16.64 -2.54
C ARG A 121 12.33 15.96 -1.25
N ALA A 122 13.10 14.88 -1.36
CA ALA A 122 13.63 14.16 -0.21
C ALA A 122 14.68 15.00 0.55
N PHE A 123 15.50 15.77 -0.16
CA PHE A 123 16.54 16.60 0.43
C PHE A 123 16.06 18.00 0.86
N THR A 124 14.98 18.52 0.27
CA THR A 124 14.53 19.91 0.47
C THR A 124 13.27 20.03 1.33
N GLN A 125 13.02 19.12 2.26
CA GLN A 125 11.78 19.09 3.08
C GLN A 125 11.41 20.47 3.66
N GLU A 126 12.40 21.32 4.03
CA GLU A 126 12.18 22.71 4.47
C GLU A 126 13.18 23.76 3.93
N ARG A 127 14.23 23.37 3.19
CA ARG A 127 15.31 24.29 2.77
C ARG A 127 15.12 24.85 1.35
N LYS A 128 15.53 26.10 1.12
CA LYS A 128 15.35 26.85 -0.15
C LYS A 128 16.57 26.82 -1.10
N ASP A 129 17.64 26.13 -0.72
CA ASP A 129 18.95 26.08 -1.37
C ASP A 129 19.16 24.83 -2.25
N TRP A 130 18.10 24.40 -2.93
CA TRP A 130 18.11 23.19 -3.75
C TRP A 130 19.12 23.23 -4.91
N GLU A 131 19.52 24.43 -5.36
CA GLU A 131 20.53 24.64 -6.40
C GLU A 131 21.91 24.13 -5.99
N THR A 132 22.27 24.29 -4.71
CA THR A 132 23.57 23.87 -4.16
C THR A 132 23.68 22.35 -4.13
N TYR A 133 22.57 21.66 -3.96
CA TYR A 133 22.53 20.20 -3.88
C TYR A 133 22.47 19.51 -5.24
N LEU A 134 22.16 20.24 -6.32
CA LEU A 134 21.97 19.67 -7.64
C LEU A 134 23.20 18.85 -8.13
N PRO A 135 24.45 19.32 -7.98
CA PRO A 135 25.63 18.52 -8.35
C PRO A 135 25.76 17.22 -7.55
N HIS A 136 25.41 17.24 -6.25
CA HIS A 136 25.47 16.05 -5.38
C HIS A 136 24.42 15.01 -5.78
N LEU A 137 23.21 15.46 -6.12
CA LEU A 137 22.14 14.58 -6.58
C LEU A 137 22.46 13.96 -7.95
N LEU A 138 23.05 14.75 -8.85
CA LEU A 138 23.52 14.24 -10.14
C LEU A 138 24.62 13.19 -9.96
N PHE A 139 25.58 13.44 -9.06
CA PHE A 139 26.62 12.46 -8.75
C PHE A 139 26.04 11.14 -8.23
N ALA A 140 25.14 11.21 -7.24
CA ALA A 140 24.47 10.03 -6.70
C ALA A 140 23.69 9.25 -7.76
N TYR A 141 23.06 9.93 -8.72
CA TYR A 141 22.38 9.25 -9.83
C TYR A 141 23.38 8.59 -10.80
N ARG A 142 24.50 9.26 -11.10
CA ARG A 142 25.51 8.79 -12.06
C ARG A 142 26.29 7.57 -11.54
N GLU A 143 26.42 7.42 -10.23
CA GLU A 143 27.09 6.29 -9.57
C GLU A 143 26.24 5.00 -9.61
N VAL A 144 24.91 5.12 -9.69
CA VAL A 144 24.00 3.97 -9.57
C VAL A 144 23.75 3.30 -10.93
N PRO A 145 23.90 1.97 -11.05
CA PRO A 145 23.57 1.21 -12.25
C PRO A 145 22.11 1.38 -12.68
N GLN A 146 21.89 1.64 -13.97
CA GLN A 146 20.54 1.74 -14.54
C GLN A 146 20.03 0.36 -14.97
N GLU A 147 18.76 0.06 -14.70
CA GLU A 147 18.14 -1.22 -15.07
C GLU A 147 18.22 -1.49 -16.59
N SER A 148 18.10 -0.45 -17.41
CA SER A 148 18.11 -0.58 -18.87
C SER A 148 19.49 -0.90 -19.48
N THR A 149 20.57 -0.47 -18.84
CA THR A 149 21.95 -0.65 -19.34
C THR A 149 22.71 -1.72 -18.55
N GLY A 150 22.35 -1.95 -17.29
CA GLY A 150 23.05 -2.83 -16.34
C GLY A 150 24.29 -2.19 -15.71
N PHE A 151 24.68 -1.00 -16.15
CA PHE A 151 25.88 -0.27 -15.72
C PHE A 151 25.55 1.14 -15.27
N SER A 152 26.43 1.76 -14.48
CA SER A 152 26.24 3.14 -14.04
C SER A 152 26.52 4.11 -15.20
N PRO A 153 25.78 5.23 -15.32
CA PRO A 153 26.05 6.21 -16.38
C PRO A 153 27.48 6.74 -16.34
N PHE A 154 28.07 6.87 -15.13
CA PHE A 154 29.46 7.30 -14.98
C PHE A 154 30.44 6.30 -15.59
N GLU A 155 30.26 5.01 -15.31
CA GLU A 155 31.10 3.94 -15.84
C GLU A 155 31.05 3.85 -17.36
N LEU A 156 29.89 4.14 -17.96
CA LEU A 156 29.73 4.14 -19.42
C LEU A 156 30.38 5.34 -20.12
N VAL A 157 30.46 6.50 -19.46
CA VAL A 157 31.12 7.69 -20.03
C VAL A 157 32.62 7.66 -19.82
N TYR A 158 33.06 7.28 -18.61
CA TYR A 158 34.47 7.38 -18.22
C TYR A 158 35.22 6.04 -18.21
N GLY A 159 34.54 4.92 -18.47
CA GLY A 159 35.12 3.58 -18.59
C GLY A 159 35.74 3.00 -17.32
N HIS A 160 35.46 3.62 -16.16
CA HIS A 160 35.84 3.12 -14.85
C HIS A 160 34.78 3.47 -13.81
N ARG A 161 34.76 2.71 -12.72
CA ARG A 161 33.86 2.98 -11.59
C ARG A 161 34.29 4.25 -10.87
N VAL A 162 33.32 5.11 -10.61
CA VAL A 162 33.54 6.32 -9.82
C VAL A 162 33.86 5.92 -8.38
N ARG A 163 34.83 6.61 -7.77
CA ARG A 163 35.12 6.46 -6.34
C ARG A 163 34.16 7.35 -5.56
N GLY A 164 33.12 6.74 -4.97
CA GLY A 164 32.09 7.48 -4.23
C GLY A 164 32.47 7.78 -2.77
N PRO A 165 31.71 8.63 -2.07
CA PRO A 165 31.90 8.88 -0.63
C PRO A 165 31.88 7.61 0.23
N LEU A 166 31.06 6.62 -0.14
CA LEU A 166 30.98 5.34 0.56
C LEU A 166 32.23 4.47 0.34
N ASP A 167 32.84 4.54 -0.85
CA ASP A 167 34.10 3.85 -1.13
C ASP A 167 35.26 4.45 -0.33
N LEU A 168 35.23 5.77 -0.09
CA LEU A 168 36.21 6.45 0.77
C LEU A 168 36.10 5.98 2.22
N VAL A 169 34.89 5.92 2.77
CA VAL A 169 34.64 5.41 4.13
C VAL A 169 35.07 3.95 4.24
N ARG A 170 34.74 3.14 3.23
CA ARG A 170 35.15 1.73 3.16
C ARG A 170 36.66 1.57 3.13
N ALA A 171 37.36 2.36 2.31
CA ALA A 171 38.82 2.32 2.22
C ALA A 171 39.49 2.71 3.55
N GLN A 172 38.94 3.70 4.26
CA GLN A 172 39.40 4.08 5.60
C GLN A 172 39.20 2.96 6.63
N TRP A 173 38.07 2.25 6.58
CA TRP A 173 37.79 1.13 7.49
C TRP A 173 38.60 -0.13 7.18
N GLU A 174 38.88 -0.40 5.91
CA GLU A 174 39.60 -1.62 5.48
C GLU A 174 41.13 -1.45 5.50
N GLY A 175 41.66 -0.25 5.77
CA GLY A 175 43.11 0.00 5.90
C GLY A 175 43.93 -0.26 4.64
N ARG A 176 43.30 -0.30 3.46
CA ARG A 176 43.99 -0.60 2.19
C ARG A 176 44.68 0.65 1.64
N GLN A 177 45.98 0.56 1.39
CA GLN A 177 46.69 1.51 0.52
C GLN A 177 46.21 1.32 -0.93
N GLU A 178 46.03 2.43 -1.65
CA GLU A 178 45.66 2.36 -3.07
C GLU A 178 46.79 1.72 -3.89
N PRO A 179 46.47 0.91 -4.90
CA PRO A 179 47.48 0.39 -5.81
C PRO A 179 48.20 1.54 -6.53
N GLU A 180 49.51 1.42 -6.75
CA GLU A 180 50.29 2.39 -7.52
C GLU A 180 49.65 2.61 -8.90
N GLY A 181 49.48 3.88 -9.27
CA GLY A 181 48.81 4.27 -10.50
C GLY A 181 49.49 3.67 -11.74
N LEU A 182 48.68 3.21 -12.69
CA LEU A 182 49.17 2.74 -13.98
C LEU A 182 49.80 3.89 -14.78
N PRO A 183 50.87 3.66 -15.55
CA PRO A 183 51.36 4.63 -16.53
C PRO A 183 50.24 5.05 -17.49
N ALA A 184 50.21 6.34 -17.86
CA ALA A 184 49.11 6.93 -18.62
C ALA A 184 48.77 6.17 -19.92
N LEU A 185 49.77 5.65 -20.64
CA LEU A 185 49.57 4.88 -21.85
C LEU A 185 48.88 3.53 -21.60
N SER A 186 49.26 2.83 -20.54
CA SER A 186 48.66 1.57 -20.13
C SER A 186 47.21 1.76 -19.66
N TYR A 187 46.94 2.88 -18.98
CA TYR A 187 45.58 3.28 -18.61
C TYR A 187 44.69 3.53 -19.83
N VAL A 188 45.19 4.27 -20.83
CA VAL A 188 44.43 4.57 -22.06
C VAL A 188 44.10 3.30 -22.84
N LEU A 189 45.04 2.35 -22.96
CA LEU A 189 44.80 1.07 -23.63
C LEU A 189 43.75 0.22 -22.90
N GLN A 190 43.87 0.09 -21.57
CA GLN A 190 42.89 -0.64 -20.76
C GLN A 190 41.51 0.02 -20.75
N LEU A 191 41.46 1.36 -20.79
CA LEU A 191 40.22 2.11 -20.89
C LEU A 191 39.50 1.80 -22.21
N HIS A 192 40.24 1.80 -23.33
CA HIS A 192 39.70 1.50 -24.65
C HIS A 192 39.16 0.07 -24.74
N GLU A 193 39.91 -0.91 -24.23
CA GLU A 193 39.49 -2.32 -24.18
C GLU A 193 38.22 -2.48 -23.35
N ARG A 194 38.18 -1.92 -22.13
CA ARG A 194 36.99 -1.96 -21.27
C ARG A 194 35.77 -1.29 -21.89
N LEU A 195 35.91 -0.11 -22.49
CA LEU A 195 34.78 0.57 -23.13
C LEU A 195 34.21 -0.26 -24.27
N THR A 196 35.07 -0.96 -25.02
CA THR A 196 34.65 -1.86 -26.11
C THR A 196 33.86 -3.06 -25.56
N GLU A 197 34.35 -3.70 -24.50
CA GLU A 197 33.65 -4.80 -23.82
C GLU A 197 32.29 -4.36 -23.25
N LEU A 198 32.27 -3.24 -22.52
CA LEU A 198 31.07 -2.69 -21.91
C LEU A 198 30.00 -2.35 -22.95
N THR A 199 30.41 -1.77 -24.09
CA THR A 199 29.48 -1.42 -25.17
C THR A 199 28.75 -2.65 -25.71
N GLY A 200 29.45 -3.78 -25.88
CA GLY A 200 28.85 -5.04 -26.29
C GLY A 200 27.81 -5.58 -25.30
N LEU A 201 28.12 -5.51 -24.00
CA LEU A 201 27.20 -5.95 -22.93
C LEU A 201 25.98 -5.04 -22.81
N VAL A 202 26.17 -3.72 -22.87
CA VAL A 202 25.09 -2.72 -22.85
C VAL A 202 24.14 -2.95 -24.01
N GLN A 203 24.67 -3.21 -25.20
CA GLN A 203 23.84 -3.50 -26.38
C GLN A 203 22.94 -4.72 -26.15
N GLY A 204 23.49 -5.82 -25.62
CA GLY A 204 22.71 -7.01 -25.27
C GLY A 204 21.61 -6.71 -24.26
N ASN A 205 21.92 -5.95 -23.21
CA ASN A 205 20.97 -5.55 -22.17
C ASN A 205 19.86 -4.65 -22.72
N MET A 206 20.21 -3.65 -23.53
CA MET A 206 19.24 -2.73 -24.13
C MET A 206 18.32 -3.46 -25.13
N GLN A 207 18.85 -4.41 -25.91
CA GLN A 207 18.04 -5.25 -26.80
C GLN A 207 17.07 -6.13 -26.00
N ALA A 208 17.53 -6.77 -24.93
CA ALA A 208 16.68 -7.58 -24.07
C ALA A 208 15.58 -6.74 -23.40
N ALA A 209 15.93 -5.57 -22.86
CA ALA A 209 14.97 -4.63 -22.27
C ALA A 209 13.94 -4.15 -23.31
N GLN A 210 14.38 -3.81 -24.52
CA GLN A 210 13.47 -3.40 -25.60
C GLN A 210 12.56 -4.54 -26.06
N ALA A 211 13.06 -5.78 -26.13
CA ALA A 211 12.27 -6.95 -26.48
C ALA A 211 11.20 -7.25 -25.42
N GLN A 212 11.56 -7.17 -24.13
CA GLN A 212 10.60 -7.29 -23.03
C GLN A 212 9.55 -6.20 -23.08
N GLN A 213 9.95 -4.93 -23.26
CA GLN A 213 9.02 -3.81 -23.33
C GLN A 213 8.07 -3.92 -24.53
N LYS A 214 8.58 -4.39 -25.68
CA LYS A 214 7.74 -4.70 -26.86
C LYS A 214 6.74 -5.81 -26.56
N ALA A 215 7.17 -6.92 -25.96
CA ALA A 215 6.29 -8.03 -25.60
C ALA A 215 5.18 -7.60 -24.60
N TRP A 216 5.52 -6.73 -23.64
CA TRP A 216 4.54 -6.15 -22.71
C TRP A 216 3.55 -5.20 -23.40
N TYR A 217 4.04 -4.34 -24.31
CA TYR A 217 3.20 -3.44 -25.09
C TYR A 217 2.24 -4.23 -26.00
N ASP A 218 2.75 -5.21 -26.74
CA ASP A 218 1.98 -6.03 -27.67
C ASP A 218 0.90 -6.86 -26.95
N ARG A 219 1.16 -7.29 -25.70
CA ARG A 219 0.18 -8.03 -24.87
C ARG A 219 -1.05 -7.21 -24.49
N SER A 220 -0.95 -5.88 -24.50
CA SER A 220 -2.03 -4.95 -24.14
C SER A 220 -2.53 -4.10 -25.31
N ALA A 221 -1.83 -4.12 -26.44
CA ALA A 221 -2.19 -3.44 -27.67
C ALA A 221 -3.38 -4.15 -28.35
N ARG A 222 -4.55 -3.50 -28.38
CA ARG A 222 -5.63 -3.88 -29.28
C ARG A 222 -5.39 -3.19 -30.62
N SER A 223 -5.24 -3.95 -31.71
CA SER A 223 -5.23 -3.37 -33.05
C SER A 223 -6.59 -2.69 -33.27
N ARG A 224 -6.57 -1.38 -33.42
CA ARG A 224 -7.75 -0.57 -33.74
C ARG A 224 -7.51 0.00 -35.13
N SER A 225 -8.49 -0.12 -36.00
CA SER A 225 -8.47 0.54 -37.31
C SER A 225 -9.80 1.25 -37.51
N PHE A 226 -9.76 2.38 -38.20
CA PHE A 226 -10.94 3.18 -38.51
C PHE A 226 -11.02 3.42 -40.02
N LEU A 227 -12.21 3.33 -40.58
CA LEU A 227 -12.42 3.56 -42.02
C LEU A 227 -12.50 5.06 -42.32
N VAL A 228 -12.03 5.45 -43.51
CA VAL A 228 -12.25 6.80 -44.03
C VAL A 228 -13.77 7.06 -44.11
N GLY A 229 -14.21 8.17 -43.51
CA GLY A 229 -15.62 8.54 -43.37
C GLY A 229 -16.27 8.14 -42.04
N GLN A 230 -15.62 7.33 -41.20
CA GLN A 230 -16.18 6.87 -39.92
C GLN A 230 -16.21 7.98 -38.86
N LYS A 231 -17.28 8.03 -38.05
CA LYS A 231 -17.40 8.98 -36.92
C LYS A 231 -16.67 8.47 -35.69
N VAL A 232 -15.80 9.30 -35.13
CA VAL A 232 -14.93 8.99 -33.98
C VAL A 232 -14.98 10.10 -32.92
N LEU A 233 -14.70 9.73 -31.68
CA LEU A 233 -14.41 10.62 -30.57
C LEU A 233 -12.89 10.80 -30.46
N VAL A 234 -12.44 12.01 -30.17
CA VAL A 234 -11.04 12.39 -29.98
C VAL A 234 -10.79 12.72 -28.51
N LEU A 235 -9.75 12.14 -27.91
CA LEU A 235 -9.33 12.46 -26.55
C LEU A 235 -8.52 13.78 -26.54
N LYS A 236 -9.05 14.84 -25.92
CA LYS A 236 -8.32 16.10 -25.71
C LYS A 236 -7.95 16.29 -24.24
N PRO A 237 -6.67 16.55 -23.90
CA PRO A 237 -6.29 16.98 -22.55
C PRO A 237 -6.73 18.43 -22.31
N GLN A 238 -7.41 18.71 -21.20
CA GLN A 238 -7.76 20.09 -20.84
C GLN A 238 -6.53 20.85 -20.32
N ARG A 239 -6.34 22.10 -20.79
CA ARG A 239 -5.14 22.93 -20.55
C ARG A 239 -4.83 23.20 -19.07
N GLN A 240 -5.78 23.07 -18.15
CA GLN A 240 -5.60 23.41 -16.74
C GLN A 240 -5.18 22.23 -15.84
N ASN A 241 -5.37 20.98 -16.27
CA ASN A 241 -4.95 19.79 -15.51
C ASN A 241 -4.74 18.60 -16.46
N LYS A 242 -3.48 18.16 -16.61
CA LYS A 242 -3.09 17.02 -17.48
C LYS A 242 -3.78 15.69 -17.12
N LEU A 243 -4.47 15.60 -15.98
CA LEU A 243 -5.19 14.42 -15.49
C LEU A 243 -6.68 14.35 -15.93
N GLN A 244 -7.24 15.43 -16.50
CA GLN A 244 -8.61 15.47 -17.00
C GLN A 244 -8.62 15.49 -18.54
N ALA A 245 -8.33 14.35 -19.16
CA ALA A 245 -8.53 14.17 -20.58
C ALA A 245 -10.00 13.81 -20.84
N SER A 246 -10.70 14.56 -21.70
CA SER A 246 -12.10 14.31 -22.05
C SER A 246 -12.24 13.90 -23.53
N TRP A 247 -13.09 12.91 -23.77
CA TRP A 247 -13.45 12.48 -25.13
C TRP A 247 -14.44 13.47 -25.73
N GLN A 248 -14.09 14.08 -26.86
CA GLN A 248 -14.90 15.06 -27.57
C GLN A 248 -15.26 14.56 -28.96
N GLY A 249 -16.45 14.91 -29.46
CA GLY A 249 -16.88 14.65 -30.82
C GLY A 249 -18.38 14.90 -31.01
N PRO A 250 -18.94 14.58 -32.19
CA PRO A 250 -18.35 13.71 -33.21
C PRO A 250 -17.31 14.39 -34.12
N TYR A 251 -16.27 13.64 -34.48
CA TYR A 251 -15.32 13.94 -35.55
C TYR A 251 -15.45 12.88 -36.64
N GLN A 252 -15.02 13.17 -37.86
CA GLN A 252 -15.02 12.25 -38.99
C GLN A 252 -13.60 12.01 -39.49
N VAL A 253 -13.24 10.74 -39.74
CA VAL A 253 -11.96 10.36 -40.33
C VAL A 253 -11.93 10.77 -41.80
N VAL A 254 -10.94 11.56 -42.20
CA VAL A 254 -10.80 12.08 -43.57
C VAL A 254 -9.81 11.25 -44.37
N THR A 255 -8.63 10.97 -43.82
CA THR A 255 -7.65 10.07 -44.43
C THR A 255 -6.82 9.38 -43.35
N GLN A 256 -6.31 8.20 -43.69
CA GLN A 256 -5.29 7.51 -42.92
C GLN A 256 -3.91 7.92 -43.47
N LEU A 257 -3.05 8.49 -42.61
CA LEU A 257 -1.71 8.97 -43.00
C LEU A 257 -0.62 7.92 -42.73
N GLY A 258 -0.94 6.86 -41.98
CA GLY A 258 -0.09 5.69 -41.71
C GLY A 258 -0.85 4.64 -40.88
N ASP A 259 -0.20 3.52 -40.55
CA ASP A 259 -0.86 2.38 -39.87
C ASP A 259 -1.55 2.75 -38.54
N THR A 260 -1.02 3.74 -37.83
CA THR A 260 -1.51 4.17 -36.51
C THR A 260 -1.98 5.63 -36.46
N THR A 261 -1.95 6.36 -37.58
CA THR A 261 -2.16 7.81 -37.60
C THR A 261 -3.28 8.22 -38.56
N TYR A 262 -4.26 8.95 -38.05
CA TYR A 262 -5.47 9.34 -38.78
C TYR A 262 -5.64 10.86 -38.76
N MET A 263 -6.05 11.44 -39.88
CA MET A 263 -6.51 12.82 -39.97
C MET A 263 -8.03 12.86 -39.78
N VAL A 264 -8.49 13.69 -38.84
CA VAL A 264 -9.91 13.84 -38.50
C VAL A 264 -10.34 15.30 -38.58
N VAL A 265 -11.62 15.51 -38.89
CA VAL A 265 -12.28 16.82 -38.98
C VAL A 265 -13.48 16.86 -38.04
N SER A 266 -13.72 18.01 -37.40
CA SER A 266 -14.89 18.17 -36.53
C SER A 266 -16.18 18.17 -37.36
N CYS A 267 -17.21 17.44 -36.92
CA CYS A 267 -18.53 17.54 -37.58
C CYS A 267 -19.23 18.89 -37.32
N ALA A 268 -18.74 19.70 -36.38
CA ALA A 268 -19.28 21.04 -36.08
C ALA A 268 -18.55 22.17 -36.83
N ASP A 269 -17.27 21.99 -37.17
CA ASP A 269 -16.48 22.95 -37.93
C ASP A 269 -15.53 22.20 -38.88
N THR A 270 -15.86 22.23 -40.18
CA THR A 270 -15.16 21.47 -41.22
C THR A 270 -13.82 22.08 -41.64
N ARG A 271 -13.48 23.29 -41.18
CA ARG A 271 -12.22 23.97 -41.52
C ARG A 271 -11.03 23.49 -40.69
N ILE A 272 -11.26 22.89 -39.52
CA ILE A 272 -10.20 22.48 -38.59
C ILE A 272 -9.83 21.01 -38.82
N ARG A 273 -8.74 20.77 -39.54
CA ARG A 273 -8.13 19.44 -39.76
C ARG A 273 -7.05 19.19 -38.72
N ARG A 274 -7.07 18.04 -38.04
CA ARG A 274 -6.04 17.67 -37.06
C ARG A 274 -5.69 16.18 -37.16
N THR A 275 -4.43 15.88 -36.91
CA THR A 275 -3.87 14.53 -36.97
C THR A 275 -3.80 13.94 -35.57
N PHE A 276 -4.29 12.71 -35.39
CA PHE A 276 -4.28 12.00 -34.12
C PHE A 276 -3.85 10.54 -34.27
N HIS A 277 -3.16 10.03 -33.26
CA HIS A 277 -2.83 8.62 -33.15
C HIS A 277 -4.07 7.79 -32.80
N VAL A 278 -4.13 6.54 -33.27
CA VAL A 278 -5.27 5.62 -33.12
C VAL A 278 -5.70 5.41 -31.66
N ASN A 279 -4.76 5.47 -30.71
CA ASN A 279 -5.04 5.36 -29.27
C ASN A 279 -5.86 6.54 -28.72
N MET A 280 -5.87 7.67 -29.42
CA MET A 280 -6.62 8.88 -29.08
C MET A 280 -7.98 8.94 -29.77
N LEU A 281 -8.37 7.86 -30.47
CA LEU A 281 -9.62 7.73 -31.20
C LEU A 281 -10.48 6.60 -30.63
N LYS A 282 -11.80 6.82 -30.60
CA LYS A 282 -12.80 5.83 -30.21
C LYS A 282 -14.01 5.91 -31.14
N THR A 283 -14.66 4.80 -31.46
CA THR A 283 -15.89 4.81 -32.26
C THR A 283 -16.99 5.65 -31.60
N TYR A 284 -17.65 6.50 -32.37
CA TYR A 284 -18.80 7.27 -31.91
C TYR A 284 -20.09 6.46 -32.11
N HIS A 285 -20.87 6.28 -31.04
CA HIS A 285 -22.19 5.64 -31.09
C HIS A 285 -23.26 6.68 -30.74
N LYS A 286 -24.27 6.85 -31.60
CA LYS A 286 -25.41 7.76 -31.36
C LYS A 286 -26.26 7.18 -30.23
N ARG A 287 -26.55 7.97 -29.18
CA ARG A 287 -27.50 7.57 -28.13
C ARG A 287 -28.92 7.56 -28.72
N SER A 288 -29.69 6.51 -28.43
CA SER A 288 -31.12 6.45 -28.71
C SER A 288 -31.87 7.43 -27.81
N GLU A 289 -32.61 8.36 -28.39
CA GLU A 289 -33.51 9.29 -27.70
C GLU A 289 -34.75 8.53 -27.21
N ALA A 290 -34.73 8.08 -25.96
CA ALA A 290 -35.94 7.75 -25.21
C ALA A 290 -35.63 7.89 -23.71
N VAL A 291 -36.58 8.45 -22.97
CA VAL A 291 -36.56 8.79 -21.54
C VAL A 291 -35.95 10.16 -21.21
N ALA A 292 -36.66 11.21 -21.63
CA ALA A 292 -36.62 12.53 -21.01
C ALA A 292 -38.05 13.11 -20.92
N ALA A 293 -38.72 12.78 -19.81
CA ALA A 293 -39.90 13.44 -19.22
C ALA A 293 -40.18 12.60 -17.96
N ILE A 294 -40.19 13.09 -16.71
CA ILE A 294 -40.95 14.21 -16.15
C ILE A 294 -40.13 14.75 -14.97
N CYS A 295 -39.85 16.06 -14.95
CA CYS A 295 -39.52 16.80 -13.73
C CYS A 295 -40.24 18.14 -13.84
N ALA A 296 -41.31 18.30 -13.06
CA ALA A 296 -41.85 19.60 -12.72
C ALA A 296 -41.15 20.08 -11.43
N PRO A 297 -40.89 21.39 -11.27
CA PRO A 297 -40.30 21.93 -10.05
C PRO A 297 -41.40 22.15 -9.00
N ALA A 298 -41.17 21.74 -7.77
CA ALA A 298 -41.94 22.18 -6.61
C ALA A 298 -40.95 22.79 -5.61
N THR A 299 -41.01 24.12 -5.59
CA THR A 299 -40.80 25.10 -4.52
C THR A 299 -40.15 24.70 -3.19
N GLU A 300 -39.28 25.61 -2.76
CA GLU A 300 -38.74 25.82 -1.43
C GLU A 300 -39.85 25.83 -0.36
N GLU A 301 -39.62 25.11 0.73
CA GLU A 301 -40.04 25.54 2.07
C GLU A 301 -39.11 24.88 3.09
N ALA A 302 -38.50 25.72 3.92
CA ALA A 302 -37.65 25.33 5.03
C ALA A 302 -38.54 24.99 6.23
N GLU A 303 -38.46 23.76 6.73
CA GLU A 303 -39.01 23.41 8.03
C GLU A 303 -37.87 23.01 8.98
N GLN A 304 -37.76 23.77 10.07
CA GLN A 304 -37.02 23.42 11.27
C GLN A 304 -37.69 22.21 11.90
N ILE A 305 -36.97 21.09 12.03
CA ILE A 305 -37.44 19.91 12.77
C ILE A 305 -36.91 20.01 14.21
N PRO A 306 -37.75 19.80 15.24
CA PRO A 306 -37.41 20.08 16.64
C PRO A 306 -36.39 19.07 17.18
N ILE A 307 -35.59 19.53 18.14
CA ILE A 307 -34.82 18.67 19.05
C ILE A 307 -35.85 17.87 19.86
N MET A 308 -35.96 16.58 19.56
CA MET A 308 -36.81 15.65 20.30
C MET A 308 -35.93 14.94 21.32
N ASP A 309 -36.18 15.22 22.60
CA ASP A 309 -35.57 14.57 23.74
C ASP A 309 -35.74 13.04 23.62
N LEU A 310 -34.62 12.32 23.74
CA LEU A 310 -34.62 10.85 23.84
C LEU A 310 -35.35 10.45 25.12
N PRO A 311 -36.36 9.56 25.06
CA PRO A 311 -37.01 9.08 26.26
C PRO A 311 -36.02 8.30 27.13
N GLY A 312 -36.21 8.49 28.43
CA GLY A 312 -35.30 8.07 29.48
C GLY A 312 -35.05 6.57 29.55
N VAL A 313 -33.92 6.30 30.19
CA VAL A 313 -33.63 5.14 31.03
C VAL A 313 -34.93 4.52 31.56
N ASP A 314 -35.25 3.29 31.16
CA ASP A 314 -35.58 2.21 32.12
C ASP A 314 -35.89 0.85 31.47
N SER A 315 -35.16 -0.14 31.99
CA SER A 315 -35.58 -1.52 32.25
C SER A 315 -35.45 -2.61 31.15
N ARG A 316 -34.58 -3.60 31.47
CA ARG A 316 -34.60 -5.05 31.14
C ARG A 316 -33.73 -5.54 29.95
N PRO A 317 -33.28 -6.81 29.94
CA PRO A 317 -32.94 -7.74 31.03
C PRO A 317 -31.40 -7.88 31.19
N SER A 318 -30.94 -8.06 32.42
CA SER A 318 -29.55 -8.38 32.76
C SER A 318 -29.18 -9.74 32.14
N GLY A 319 -28.40 -9.73 31.06
CA GLY A 319 -27.91 -10.94 30.40
C GLY A 319 -26.71 -11.58 31.12
N VAL A 320 -26.43 -11.18 32.37
CA VAL A 320 -25.27 -11.61 33.15
C VAL A 320 -25.20 -13.13 33.29
N GLU A 321 -26.35 -13.81 33.33
CA GLU A 321 -26.41 -15.28 33.40
C GLU A 321 -25.82 -15.99 32.18
N GLN A 322 -25.73 -15.30 31.04
CA GLN A 322 -25.20 -15.85 29.79
C GLN A 322 -23.67 -15.74 29.69
N VAL A 323 -23.02 -15.11 30.68
CA VAL A 323 -21.55 -14.97 30.72
C VAL A 323 -20.93 -16.33 31.02
N GLN A 324 -19.92 -16.69 30.23
CA GLN A 324 -19.23 -17.98 30.38
C GLN A 324 -18.17 -17.88 31.47
N LEU A 325 -18.31 -18.68 32.54
CA LEU A 325 -17.34 -18.77 33.62
C LEU A 325 -16.40 -19.96 33.39
N GLY A 326 -15.14 -19.84 33.83
CA GLY A 326 -14.16 -20.91 33.74
C GLY A 326 -14.60 -22.21 34.43
N GLU A 327 -14.53 -23.32 33.69
CA GLU A 327 -14.89 -24.66 34.18
C GLU A 327 -14.00 -25.12 35.36
N GLY A 328 -12.77 -24.61 35.44
CA GLY A 328 -11.83 -24.89 36.53
C GLY A 328 -12.02 -24.03 37.80
N LEU A 329 -12.97 -23.10 37.81
CA LEU A 329 -13.26 -22.27 38.97
C LEU A 329 -14.15 -23.03 39.95
N GLY A 330 -13.66 -23.25 41.17
CA GLY A 330 -14.49 -23.81 42.25
C GLY A 330 -15.73 -22.95 42.53
N PRO A 331 -16.79 -23.52 43.14
CA PRO A 331 -18.09 -22.86 43.32
C PRO A 331 -17.99 -21.53 44.07
N HIS A 332 -17.07 -21.41 45.03
CA HIS A 332 -16.81 -20.16 45.75
C HIS A 332 -16.30 -19.04 44.82
N LYS A 333 -15.36 -19.34 43.92
CA LYS A 333 -14.80 -18.38 42.96
C LYS A 333 -15.84 -17.94 41.95
N GLN A 334 -16.67 -18.88 41.46
CA GLN A 334 -17.78 -18.55 40.57
C GLN A 334 -18.79 -17.61 41.23
N ALA A 335 -19.11 -17.83 42.51
CA ALA A 335 -20.00 -16.93 43.26
C ALA A 335 -19.43 -15.51 43.42
N GLN A 336 -18.12 -15.37 43.63
CA GLN A 336 -17.46 -14.06 43.69
C GLN A 336 -17.57 -13.31 42.36
N VAL A 337 -17.31 -13.98 41.23
CA VAL A 337 -17.47 -13.35 39.92
C VAL A 337 -18.91 -12.93 39.66
N ARG A 338 -19.89 -13.81 39.98
CA ARG A 338 -21.31 -13.46 39.79
C ARG A 338 -21.70 -12.19 40.54
N ARG A 339 -21.24 -12.02 41.78
CA ARG A 339 -21.47 -10.78 42.55
C ARG A 339 -20.92 -9.55 41.81
N VAL A 340 -19.67 -9.61 41.35
CA VAL A 340 -19.04 -8.50 40.59
C VAL A 340 -19.84 -8.14 39.34
N LEU A 341 -20.39 -9.14 38.65
CA LEU A 341 -21.20 -8.94 37.45
C LEU A 341 -22.62 -8.43 37.76
N GLU A 342 -23.24 -8.91 38.84
CA GLU A 342 -24.55 -8.46 39.32
C GLU A 342 -24.50 -6.99 39.76
N ASP A 343 -23.42 -6.59 40.45
CA ASP A 343 -23.17 -5.22 40.88
C ASP A 343 -23.00 -4.23 39.70
N ARG A 344 -22.69 -4.74 38.50
CA ARG A 344 -22.43 -3.96 37.28
C ARG A 344 -23.26 -4.46 36.09
N GLN A 345 -24.45 -5.01 36.38
CA GLN A 345 -25.30 -5.62 35.38
C GLN A 345 -25.74 -4.66 34.26
N GLU A 346 -25.75 -3.35 34.53
CA GLU A 346 -26.09 -2.29 33.59
C GLU A 346 -25.17 -2.24 32.36
N VAL A 347 -23.93 -2.73 32.51
CA VAL A 347 -22.94 -2.77 31.42
C VAL A 347 -23.28 -3.89 30.42
N PHE A 348 -24.05 -4.90 30.84
CA PHE A 348 -24.39 -6.06 30.03
C PHE A 348 -25.73 -5.86 29.33
N SER A 349 -25.69 -5.64 28.01
CA SER A 349 -26.89 -5.38 27.22
C SER A 349 -26.78 -5.93 25.81
N ALA A 350 -27.92 -6.43 25.29
CA ALA A 350 -28.05 -6.81 23.88
C ALA A 350 -28.12 -5.59 22.95
N LEU A 351 -28.30 -4.39 23.51
CA LEU A 351 -28.35 -3.13 22.78
C LEU A 351 -27.00 -2.39 22.85
N PRO A 352 -26.60 -1.70 21.77
CA PRO A 352 -25.40 -0.87 21.78
C PRO A 352 -25.58 0.32 22.73
N GLY A 353 -24.56 0.58 23.56
CA GLY A 353 -24.45 1.81 24.34
C GLY A 353 -24.18 3.03 23.47
N TYR A 354 -24.00 4.19 24.10
CA TYR A 354 -23.68 5.43 23.41
C TYR A 354 -22.61 6.21 24.18
N THR A 355 -21.37 6.16 23.70
CA THR A 355 -20.26 6.84 24.36
C THR A 355 -20.17 8.30 23.94
N ARG A 356 -19.73 9.16 24.87
CA ARG A 356 -19.37 10.56 24.60
C ARG A 356 -17.86 10.81 24.56
N GLN A 357 -17.06 9.76 24.75
CA GLN A 357 -15.61 9.88 24.89
C GLN A 357 -14.86 9.87 23.54
N ALA A 358 -15.54 9.53 22.44
CA ALA A 358 -14.99 9.53 21.10
C ALA A 358 -16.04 9.92 20.06
N LEU A 359 -15.56 10.55 18.97
CA LEU A 359 -16.33 10.87 17.77
C LEU A 359 -15.59 10.33 16.56
N HIS A 360 -16.31 9.77 15.60
CA HIS A 360 -15.75 9.34 14.34
C HIS A 360 -15.92 10.40 13.25
N LYS A 361 -14.81 10.77 12.62
CA LYS A 361 -14.73 11.80 11.59
C LYS A 361 -14.38 11.23 10.23
N VAL A 362 -15.07 11.73 9.18
CA VAL A 362 -14.81 11.36 7.79
C VAL A 362 -14.41 12.61 6.98
N GLU A 363 -13.10 12.82 6.81
CA GLU A 363 -12.55 13.96 6.07
C GLU A 363 -12.22 13.60 4.61
N THR A 364 -12.74 14.41 3.67
CA THR A 364 -12.59 14.20 2.22
C THR A 364 -12.28 15.53 1.51
N PRO A 365 -11.05 16.08 1.67
CA PRO A 365 -10.72 17.44 1.24
C PRO A 365 -10.86 17.59 -0.28
N GLY A 366 -11.60 18.60 -0.73
CA GLY A 366 -11.76 18.94 -2.15
C GLY A 366 -12.63 17.96 -2.96
N GLN A 367 -13.24 16.95 -2.32
CA GLN A 367 -14.05 15.95 -3.02
C GLN A 367 -15.52 16.35 -3.08
N ARG A 368 -16.10 16.30 -4.30
CA ARG A 368 -17.54 16.50 -4.51
C ARG A 368 -18.34 15.25 -4.11
N PRO A 369 -19.60 15.41 -3.64
CA PRO A 369 -20.48 14.29 -3.35
C PRO A 369 -20.67 13.37 -4.54
N PHE A 370 -20.88 12.08 -4.28
CA PHE A 370 -21.19 11.10 -5.31
C PHE A 370 -22.40 10.26 -4.93
N ARG A 371 -23.09 9.75 -5.95
CA ARG A 371 -24.16 8.79 -5.81
C ARG A 371 -23.80 7.48 -6.50
N GLN A 372 -23.73 6.40 -5.74
CA GLN A 372 -23.70 5.04 -6.26
C GLN A 372 -25.14 4.55 -6.51
N PRO A 373 -25.39 3.72 -7.55
CA PRO A 373 -26.74 3.22 -7.84
C PRO A 373 -27.11 2.06 -6.92
N ALA A 374 -28.31 2.06 -6.32
CA ALA A 374 -28.79 0.93 -5.54
C ALA A 374 -28.74 -0.38 -6.36
N TYR A 375 -28.25 -1.46 -5.75
CA TYR A 375 -28.24 -2.77 -6.40
C TYR A 375 -29.67 -3.31 -6.54
N ARG A 376 -29.89 -4.07 -7.61
CA ARG A 376 -31.13 -4.83 -7.78
C ARG A 376 -31.17 -5.93 -6.72
N LEU A 377 -32.22 -5.95 -5.90
CA LEU A 377 -32.42 -6.98 -4.88
C LEU A 377 -33.07 -8.22 -5.48
N LEU A 378 -32.62 -9.39 -5.03
CA LEU A 378 -33.36 -10.63 -5.16
C LEU A 378 -34.53 -10.61 -4.17
N GLU A 379 -35.67 -11.20 -4.53
CA GLU A 379 -36.86 -11.15 -3.69
C GLU A 379 -36.62 -11.81 -2.31
N ALA A 380 -35.85 -12.90 -2.27
CA ALA A 380 -35.51 -13.61 -1.04
C ALA A 380 -34.72 -12.76 -0.01
N VAL A 381 -34.01 -11.71 -0.44
CA VAL A 381 -33.23 -10.84 0.46
C VAL A 381 -33.93 -9.53 0.77
N ARG A 382 -35.14 -9.32 0.21
CA ARG A 382 -35.91 -8.09 0.36
C ARG A 382 -36.40 -7.89 1.79
N GLU A 383 -37.07 -8.89 2.33
CA GLU A 383 -37.63 -8.86 3.70
C GLU A 383 -36.52 -8.78 4.76
N PRO A 384 -35.44 -9.59 4.70
CA PRO A 384 -34.32 -9.46 5.64
C PRO A 384 -33.68 -8.07 5.63
N MET A 385 -33.55 -7.45 4.45
CA MET A 385 -33.04 -6.08 4.35
C MET A 385 -33.97 -5.07 5.04
N GLN A 386 -35.27 -5.17 4.82
CA GLN A 386 -36.24 -4.27 5.42
C GLN A 386 -36.37 -4.46 6.93
N ALA A 387 -36.25 -5.70 7.43
CA ALA A 387 -36.23 -5.99 8.84
C ALA A 387 -35.03 -5.33 9.53
N GLU A 388 -33.82 -5.49 8.98
CA GLU A 388 -32.61 -4.88 9.55
C GLU A 388 -32.67 -3.34 9.51
N ILE A 389 -33.19 -2.75 8.42
CA ILE A 389 -33.37 -1.29 8.32
C ILE A 389 -34.36 -0.79 9.37
N ARG A 390 -35.47 -1.51 9.60
CA ARG A 390 -36.44 -1.18 10.65
C ARG A 390 -35.82 -1.26 12.04
N GLU A 391 -35.09 -2.34 12.34
CA GLU A 391 -34.37 -2.48 13.61
C GLU A 391 -33.38 -1.31 13.83
N MET A 392 -32.56 -0.98 12.83
CA MET A 392 -31.60 0.13 12.96
C MET A 392 -32.27 1.51 13.11
N LEU A 393 -33.46 1.71 12.53
CA LEU A 393 -34.25 2.93 12.71
C LEU A 393 -34.85 3.00 14.12
N GLU A 394 -35.41 1.90 14.61
CA GLU A 394 -35.97 1.79 15.96
C GLU A 394 -34.89 1.99 17.04
N LEU A 395 -33.69 1.45 16.80
CA LEU A 395 -32.52 1.66 17.66
C LEU A 395 -31.89 3.05 17.53
N GLY A 396 -32.34 3.88 16.58
CA GLY A 396 -31.77 5.21 16.35
C GLY A 396 -30.33 5.21 15.82
N VAL A 397 -29.83 4.07 15.34
CA VAL A 397 -28.48 3.91 14.74
C VAL A 397 -28.41 4.61 13.38
N ILE A 398 -29.50 4.59 12.64
CA ILE A 398 -29.67 5.26 11.34
C ILE A 398 -30.87 6.22 11.36
N GLY A 399 -30.89 7.15 10.41
CA GLY A 399 -32.05 8.01 10.15
C GLY A 399 -32.30 8.18 8.65
N SER A 400 -33.49 8.67 8.29
CA SER A 400 -33.77 9.10 6.92
C SER A 400 -32.78 10.20 6.49
N SER A 401 -32.36 10.18 5.23
CA SER A 401 -31.35 11.10 4.71
C SER A 401 -31.79 11.77 3.42
N ALA A 402 -31.45 13.05 3.29
CA ALA A 402 -31.49 13.82 2.05
C ALA A 402 -30.07 14.12 1.52
N SER A 403 -29.09 13.30 1.89
CA SER A 403 -27.68 13.54 1.59
C SER A 403 -27.40 13.53 0.07
N PRO A 404 -26.50 14.40 -0.41
CA PRO A 404 -25.98 14.31 -1.78
C PRO A 404 -24.99 13.15 -1.97
N TRP A 405 -24.58 12.48 -0.89
CA TRP A 405 -23.76 11.27 -0.92
C TRP A 405 -24.66 10.04 -0.88
N ALA A 406 -24.27 8.99 -1.58
CA ALA A 406 -24.92 7.70 -1.46
C ALA A 406 -23.96 6.56 -1.78
N SER A 407 -23.72 5.70 -0.79
CA SER A 407 -23.04 4.43 -0.94
C SER A 407 -24.01 3.26 -1.09
N THR A 408 -23.60 2.24 -1.82
CA THR A 408 -24.45 1.06 -2.07
C THR A 408 -24.43 0.07 -0.93
N LEU A 409 -25.57 -0.53 -0.63
CA LEU A 409 -25.69 -1.60 0.36
C LEU A 409 -25.56 -2.99 -0.27
N VAL A 410 -24.84 -3.90 0.39
CA VAL A 410 -24.70 -5.31 0.03
C VAL A 410 -25.04 -6.17 1.24
N LEU A 411 -25.85 -7.21 1.04
CA LEU A 411 -26.08 -8.24 2.03
C LEU A 411 -25.19 -9.46 1.76
N LEU A 412 -24.49 -9.93 2.79
CA LEU A 412 -23.64 -11.12 2.71
C LEU A 412 -24.19 -12.21 3.63
N PRO A 413 -24.33 -13.47 3.18
CA PRO A 413 -24.76 -14.55 4.06
C PRO A 413 -23.67 -14.85 5.10
N LYS A 414 -24.07 -15.02 6.37
CA LYS A 414 -23.24 -15.58 7.43
C LYS A 414 -23.32 -17.10 7.42
N LYS A 415 -22.35 -17.75 8.09
CA LYS A 415 -22.34 -19.21 8.28
C LYS A 415 -23.52 -19.73 9.10
N ASP A 416 -24.10 -18.89 9.95
CA ASP A 416 -25.26 -19.18 10.78
C ASP A 416 -26.61 -19.04 10.03
N GLY A 417 -26.58 -18.72 8.73
CA GLY A 417 -27.79 -18.50 7.91
C GLY A 417 -28.36 -17.08 7.99
N THR A 418 -27.90 -16.24 8.91
CA THR A 418 -28.29 -14.82 8.99
C THR A 418 -27.55 -13.98 7.94
N THR A 419 -27.98 -12.74 7.69
CA THR A 419 -27.30 -11.85 6.72
C THR A 419 -26.43 -10.82 7.44
N ARG A 420 -25.36 -10.35 6.79
CA ARG A 420 -24.55 -9.20 7.21
C ARG A 420 -24.95 -8.00 6.38
N PHE A 421 -25.32 -6.94 7.07
CA PHE A 421 -25.56 -5.64 6.51
C PHE A 421 -24.23 -4.91 6.25
N CYS A 422 -23.83 -4.77 4.98
CA CYS A 422 -22.54 -4.18 4.62
C CYS A 422 -22.70 -3.04 3.61
N VAL A 423 -22.43 -1.81 4.02
CA VAL A 423 -22.37 -0.67 3.11
C VAL A 423 -21.01 -0.64 2.41
N ASP A 424 -21.04 -0.53 1.09
CA ASP A 424 -19.84 -0.46 0.24
C ASP A 424 -19.26 0.95 0.24
N TYR A 425 -18.49 1.25 1.29
CA TYR A 425 -17.76 2.50 1.43
C TYR A 425 -16.44 2.56 0.64
N ARG A 426 -16.11 1.60 -0.25
CA ARG A 426 -14.82 1.61 -0.95
C ARG A 426 -14.53 2.95 -1.66
N ARG A 427 -15.53 3.49 -2.37
CA ARG A 427 -15.41 4.78 -3.05
C ARG A 427 -15.26 5.96 -2.08
N LEU A 428 -15.89 5.89 -0.91
CA LEU A 428 -15.73 6.90 0.15
C LEU A 428 -14.33 6.78 0.78
N ASN A 429 -13.86 5.57 1.02
CA ASN A 429 -12.57 5.28 1.63
C ASN A 429 -11.40 5.76 0.76
N ASP A 430 -11.55 5.67 -0.57
CA ASP A 430 -10.55 6.13 -1.54
C ASP A 430 -10.29 7.65 -1.46
N CYS A 431 -11.32 8.44 -1.11
CA CYS A 431 -11.21 9.88 -0.95
C CYS A 431 -11.08 10.34 0.50
N THR A 432 -11.12 9.42 1.47
CA THR A 432 -10.98 9.74 2.90
C THR A 432 -9.50 9.77 3.29
N ILE A 433 -9.08 10.84 3.97
CA ILE A 433 -7.71 10.95 4.52
C ILE A 433 -7.45 9.76 5.45
N THR A 434 -6.32 9.08 5.30
CA THR A 434 -5.96 7.94 6.16
C THR A 434 -5.58 8.44 7.56
N ASP A 435 -6.19 7.88 8.59
CA ASP A 435 -5.75 8.03 9.98
C ASP A 435 -4.60 7.06 10.25
N ALA A 436 -3.46 7.59 10.70
CA ALA A 436 -2.23 6.84 10.93
C ALA A 436 -2.08 6.35 12.39
N TYR A 437 -3.18 6.26 13.14
CA TYR A 437 -3.17 5.77 14.52
C TYR A 437 -2.50 4.38 14.62
N PRO A 438 -1.56 4.18 15.55
CA PRO A 438 -0.83 2.93 15.68
C PRO A 438 -1.76 1.82 16.16
N MET A 439 -1.69 0.66 15.50
CA MET A 439 -2.35 -0.55 15.97
C MET A 439 -1.36 -1.41 16.72
N PRO A 440 -1.72 -1.95 17.91
CA PRO A 440 -0.83 -2.83 18.66
C PRO A 440 -0.53 -4.09 17.85
N ARG A 441 0.69 -4.61 18.02
CA ARG A 441 1.10 -5.84 17.34
C ARG A 441 0.45 -7.02 18.04
N VAL A 442 -0.27 -7.82 17.27
CA VAL A 442 -0.96 -9.03 17.77
C VAL A 442 -0.02 -9.95 18.55
N ASP A 443 1.22 -10.14 18.09
CA ASP A 443 2.20 -10.96 18.81
C ASP A 443 2.52 -10.44 20.22
N GLU A 444 2.63 -9.12 20.40
CA GLU A 444 2.94 -8.50 21.70
C GLU A 444 1.76 -8.68 22.68
N LEU A 445 0.53 -8.52 22.19
CA LEU A 445 -0.68 -8.76 22.99
C LEU A 445 -0.78 -10.23 23.42
N LEU A 446 -0.52 -11.17 22.49
CA LEU A 446 -0.55 -12.59 22.80
C LEU A 446 0.53 -12.98 23.82
N ASP A 447 1.72 -12.37 23.73
CA ASP A 447 2.80 -12.58 24.69
C ASP A 447 2.40 -12.13 26.10
N GLN A 448 1.79 -10.94 26.24
CA GLN A 448 1.28 -10.43 27.51
C GLN A 448 0.20 -11.34 28.10
N ILE A 449 -0.85 -11.64 27.33
CA ILE A 449 -1.97 -12.48 27.79
C ILE A 449 -1.48 -13.88 28.19
N SER A 450 -0.50 -14.43 27.45
CA SER A 450 0.01 -15.78 27.73
C SER A 450 0.63 -15.92 29.12
N GLN A 451 1.07 -14.84 29.76
CA GLN A 451 1.65 -14.89 31.11
C GLN A 451 0.60 -15.08 32.21
N GLY A 452 -0.68 -14.80 31.96
CA GLY A 452 -1.73 -14.89 32.97
C GLY A 452 -2.12 -16.33 33.32
N HIS A 453 -2.42 -16.56 34.59
CA HIS A 453 -3.04 -17.79 35.09
C HIS A 453 -4.57 -17.72 35.05
N TYR A 454 -5.13 -16.53 35.29
CA TYR A 454 -6.55 -16.25 35.14
C TYR A 454 -6.75 -15.24 34.02
N LEU A 455 -7.58 -15.61 33.05
CA LEU A 455 -7.79 -14.85 31.83
C LEU A 455 -9.28 -14.55 31.64
N THR A 456 -9.57 -13.33 31.28
CA THR A 456 -10.92 -12.86 30.98
C THR A 456 -10.91 -12.14 29.63
N THR A 457 -11.86 -12.47 28.76
CA THR A 457 -12.07 -11.80 27.47
C THR A 457 -13.45 -11.19 27.42
N ILE A 458 -13.52 -9.92 27.07
CA ILE A 458 -14.73 -9.10 27.04
C ILE A 458 -14.95 -8.63 25.59
N ASP A 459 -16.18 -8.79 25.08
CA ASP A 459 -16.60 -8.40 23.72
C ASP A 459 -17.68 -7.30 23.82
N LEU A 460 -17.46 -6.18 23.13
CA LEU A 460 -18.42 -5.08 23.10
C LEU A 460 -19.63 -5.38 22.21
N CYS A 461 -20.83 -4.98 22.67
CA CYS A 461 -22.06 -5.18 21.91
C CYS A 461 -22.13 -4.23 20.70
N LYS A 462 -22.03 -4.78 19.48
CA LYS A 462 -22.03 -3.99 18.23
C LYS A 462 -21.08 -2.78 18.33
N GLY A 463 -19.84 -2.99 18.80
CA GLY A 463 -18.90 -1.96 19.28
C GLY A 463 -18.86 -0.66 18.46
N TYR A 464 -18.72 -0.74 17.14
CA TYR A 464 -18.69 0.44 16.26
C TYR A 464 -19.93 1.34 16.40
N TRP A 465 -21.12 0.77 16.58
CA TRP A 465 -22.37 1.53 16.72
C TRP A 465 -22.46 2.31 18.04
N GLN A 466 -21.55 2.07 18.98
CA GLN A 466 -21.54 2.81 20.24
C GLN A 466 -20.81 4.15 20.13
N ILE A 467 -20.07 4.37 19.04
CA ILE A 467 -19.30 5.60 18.81
C ILE A 467 -20.06 6.53 17.85
N PRO A 468 -20.42 7.76 18.25
CA PRO A 468 -21.12 8.69 17.39
C PRO A 468 -20.30 9.17 16.19
N LEU A 469 -20.98 9.47 15.08
CA LEU A 469 -20.39 10.23 13.96
C LEU A 469 -20.39 11.72 14.29
N GLU A 470 -19.31 12.40 13.93
CA GLU A 470 -19.24 13.87 14.02
C GLU A 470 -20.27 14.52 13.06
N GLU A 471 -21.02 15.49 13.59
CA GLU A 471 -21.99 16.35 12.86
C GLU A 471 -22.93 15.58 11.91
N VAL A 472 -23.33 14.35 12.28
CA VAL A 472 -24.14 13.40 11.48
C VAL A 472 -23.80 13.48 9.99
N THR A 473 -22.52 13.30 9.72
CA THR A 473 -21.86 13.49 8.42
C THR A 473 -22.69 12.86 7.27
N PRO A 474 -23.19 13.66 6.31
CA PRO A 474 -23.96 13.17 5.16
C PRO A 474 -23.27 12.07 4.33
N LYS A 475 -21.95 11.94 4.46
CA LYS A 475 -21.11 10.95 3.76
C LYS A 475 -21.36 9.50 4.20
N SER A 476 -21.98 9.28 5.37
CA SER A 476 -22.41 7.94 5.81
C SER A 476 -23.69 7.46 5.11
N ALA A 477 -24.28 8.29 4.23
CA ALA A 477 -25.53 7.95 3.58
C ALA A 477 -25.38 6.75 2.64
N PHE A 478 -26.32 5.82 2.73
CA PHE A 478 -26.42 4.64 1.90
C PHE A 478 -27.80 4.52 1.26
N ILE A 479 -27.81 4.03 0.02
CA ILE A 479 -29.01 3.91 -0.79
C ILE A 479 -29.49 2.46 -0.85
N THR A 480 -30.80 2.31 -0.69
CA THR A 480 -31.51 1.04 -0.85
C THR A 480 -32.68 1.23 -1.82
N PRO A 481 -33.29 0.16 -2.34
CA PRO A 481 -34.52 0.27 -3.12
C PRO A 481 -35.72 0.85 -2.35
N PHE A 482 -35.63 0.97 -1.03
CA PHE A 482 -36.70 1.49 -0.17
C PHE A 482 -36.52 2.96 0.21
N GLY A 483 -35.31 3.50 0.04
CA GLY A 483 -35.00 4.87 0.45
C GLY A 483 -33.52 5.13 0.65
N LEU A 484 -33.22 6.38 1.01
CA LEU A 484 -31.89 6.85 1.38
C LEU A 484 -31.83 7.05 2.90
N TYR A 485 -30.81 6.46 3.53
CA TYR A 485 -30.63 6.49 4.97
C TYR A 485 -29.19 6.89 5.29
N GLN A 486 -28.95 7.45 6.48
CA GLN A 486 -27.60 7.79 6.96
C GLN A 486 -27.39 7.28 8.37
N PHE A 487 -26.15 6.92 8.70
CA PHE A 487 -25.80 6.53 10.05
C PHE A 487 -25.65 7.75 10.96
N ARG A 488 -26.03 7.60 12.23
CA ARG A 488 -25.75 8.56 13.32
C ARG A 488 -24.53 8.16 14.15
N VAL A 489 -24.22 6.87 14.12
CA VAL A 489 -23.08 6.24 14.80
C VAL A 489 -22.13 5.63 13.78
N MET A 490 -20.92 5.28 14.17
CA MET A 490 -19.88 4.82 13.27
C MET A 490 -20.27 3.47 12.64
N PRO A 491 -20.47 3.40 11.30
CA PRO A 491 -20.79 2.15 10.65
C PRO A 491 -19.52 1.33 10.34
N PHE A 492 -19.72 0.03 10.17
CA PHE A 492 -18.69 -0.85 9.64
C PHE A 492 -18.31 -0.46 8.21
N GLY A 493 -17.05 -0.72 7.84
CA GLY A 493 -16.54 -0.55 6.47
C GLY A 493 -15.92 0.81 6.17
N MET A 494 -16.04 1.79 7.07
CA MET A 494 -15.30 3.06 6.93
C MET A 494 -13.81 2.87 7.24
N LYS A 495 -12.95 3.52 6.44
CA LYS A 495 -11.49 3.34 6.46
C LYS A 495 -10.84 3.57 7.83
N ASN A 496 -11.21 4.64 8.52
CA ASN A 496 -10.60 5.05 9.78
C ASN A 496 -11.37 4.56 11.01
N ALA A 497 -12.42 3.75 10.82
CA ALA A 497 -13.24 3.26 11.92
C ALA A 497 -12.42 2.43 12.93
N PRO A 498 -11.54 1.50 12.50
CA PRO A 498 -10.68 0.76 13.43
C PRO A 498 -9.75 1.66 14.24
N ALA A 499 -9.17 2.69 13.61
CA ALA A 499 -8.28 3.63 14.28
C ALA A 499 -9.00 4.47 15.35
N THR A 500 -10.22 4.92 15.05
CA THR A 500 -11.05 5.66 16.01
C THR A 500 -11.43 4.78 17.19
N PHE A 501 -11.79 3.52 16.92
CA PHE A 501 -12.15 2.56 17.94
C PHE A 501 -10.97 2.20 18.86
N GLN A 502 -9.81 1.87 18.28
CA GLN A 502 -8.61 1.56 19.06
C GLN A 502 -8.23 2.73 19.98
N ARG A 503 -8.31 3.97 19.49
CA ARG A 503 -8.06 5.17 20.31
C ARG A 503 -9.01 5.32 21.49
N LEU A 504 -10.29 4.95 21.33
CA LEU A 504 -11.24 4.93 22.44
C LEU A 504 -10.82 3.91 23.49
N ILE A 505 -10.48 2.69 23.05
CA ILE A 505 -10.12 1.61 23.96
C ILE A 505 -8.79 1.89 24.68
N ASP A 506 -7.80 2.45 23.99
CA ASP A 506 -6.53 2.84 24.59
C ASP A 506 -6.73 3.90 25.69
N ARG A 507 -7.67 4.84 25.50
CA ARG A 507 -8.06 5.81 26.54
C ARG A 507 -8.81 5.16 27.70
N LEU A 508 -9.68 4.19 27.40
CA LEU A 508 -10.45 3.46 28.41
C LEU A 508 -9.51 2.67 29.34
N LEU A 509 -8.51 2.00 28.75
CA LEU A 509 -7.51 1.20 29.44
C LEU A 509 -6.30 2.01 29.92
N ASP A 510 -6.36 3.34 29.87
CA ASP A 510 -5.24 4.17 30.30
C ASP A 510 -4.97 3.98 31.80
N GLY A 511 -3.71 3.64 32.12
CA GLY A 511 -3.24 3.25 33.44
C GLY A 511 -3.45 1.78 33.82
N LEU A 512 -4.04 0.95 32.94
CA LEU A 512 -4.35 -0.47 33.19
C LEU A 512 -3.54 -1.44 32.31
N GLN A 513 -2.55 -0.93 31.57
CA GLN A 513 -1.80 -1.70 30.56
C GLN A 513 -0.96 -2.84 31.14
N GLU A 514 -0.77 -2.87 32.47
CA GLU A 514 -0.04 -3.94 33.15
C GLU A 514 -0.82 -5.27 33.14
N PHE A 515 -2.15 -5.20 33.23
CA PHE A 515 -3.02 -6.38 33.38
C PHE A 515 -4.19 -6.43 32.39
N ALA A 516 -4.39 -5.39 31.57
CA ALA A 516 -5.41 -5.34 30.55
C ALA A 516 -4.84 -4.86 29.21
N CYS A 517 -5.26 -5.51 28.13
CA CYS A 517 -4.87 -5.14 26.78
C CYS A 517 -6.04 -5.35 25.82
N ALA A 518 -6.02 -4.70 24.67
CA ALA A 518 -7.10 -4.81 23.72
C ALA A 518 -6.66 -4.66 22.27
N TYR A 519 -7.41 -5.30 21.39
CA TYR A 519 -7.31 -5.13 19.95
C TYR A 519 -8.72 -4.91 19.41
N LEU A 520 -9.02 -3.66 19.04
CA LEU A 520 -10.37 -3.25 18.67
C LEU A 520 -11.39 -3.69 19.73
N ASP A 521 -12.44 -4.41 19.34
CA ASP A 521 -13.56 -4.84 20.20
C ASP A 521 -13.19 -5.93 21.22
N ASP A 522 -12.02 -6.59 21.07
CA ASP A 522 -11.59 -7.71 21.91
C ASP A 522 -10.70 -7.21 23.07
N ILE A 523 -11.29 -7.01 24.25
CA ILE A 523 -10.55 -6.66 25.47
C ILE A 523 -10.17 -7.93 26.23
N ALA A 524 -8.91 -8.04 26.65
CA ALA A 524 -8.40 -9.13 27.47
C ALA A 524 -7.82 -8.62 28.80
N ILE A 525 -8.18 -9.29 29.88
CA ILE A 525 -7.68 -9.06 31.25
C ILE A 525 -6.94 -10.32 31.67
N TYR A 526 -5.74 -10.19 32.23
CA TYR A 526 -4.92 -11.31 32.66
C TYR A 526 -4.31 -11.03 34.03
N SER A 527 -4.18 -12.06 34.86
CA SER A 527 -3.67 -11.91 36.24
C SER A 527 -3.00 -13.18 36.75
N GLN A 528 -2.15 -13.05 37.77
CA GLN A 528 -1.42 -14.17 38.36
C GLN A 528 -2.20 -14.82 39.50
N THR A 529 -2.74 -14.00 40.41
CA THR A 529 -3.56 -14.46 41.55
C THR A 529 -5.05 -14.24 41.29
N TRP A 530 -5.90 -14.91 42.08
CA TRP A 530 -7.34 -14.83 41.92
C TRP A 530 -7.90 -13.52 42.48
N GLU A 531 -7.35 -13.07 43.60
CA GLU A 531 -7.71 -11.84 44.30
C GLU A 531 -7.41 -10.62 43.43
N GLU A 532 -6.22 -10.58 42.81
CA GLU A 532 -5.88 -9.58 41.79
C GLU A 532 -6.85 -9.63 40.61
N HIS A 533 -7.20 -10.82 40.13
CA HIS A 533 -8.05 -10.96 38.95
C HIS A 533 -9.45 -10.37 39.17
N LEU A 534 -10.04 -10.59 40.35
CA LEU A 534 -11.32 -10.00 40.71
C LEU A 534 -11.22 -8.47 40.76
N HIS A 535 -10.18 -7.93 41.38
CA HIS A 535 -9.95 -6.49 41.43
C HIS A 535 -9.76 -5.88 40.03
N HIS A 536 -8.95 -6.50 39.18
CA HIS A 536 -8.74 -6.07 37.80
C HIS A 536 -10.03 -6.09 36.98
N LEU A 537 -10.87 -7.11 37.16
CA LEU A 537 -12.17 -7.21 36.52
C LEU A 537 -13.10 -6.07 36.95
N GLU A 538 -13.18 -5.78 38.25
CA GLU A 538 -13.98 -4.68 38.80
C GLU A 538 -13.57 -3.34 38.18
N VAL A 539 -12.26 -3.02 38.20
CA VAL A 539 -11.71 -1.77 37.68
C VAL A 539 -12.01 -1.59 36.18
N VAL A 540 -11.86 -2.65 35.38
CA VAL A 540 -12.13 -2.58 33.94
C VAL A 540 -13.63 -2.42 33.67
N LEU A 541 -14.50 -3.15 34.37
CA LEU A 541 -15.95 -3.00 34.21
C LEU A 541 -16.44 -1.61 34.65
N ASP A 542 -15.85 -1.03 35.71
CA ASP A 542 -16.13 0.35 36.12
C ASP A 542 -15.76 1.36 35.03
N ARG A 543 -14.59 1.22 34.39
CA ARG A 543 -14.20 2.08 33.26
C ARG A 543 -15.14 1.97 32.07
N ILE A 544 -15.63 0.75 31.77
CA ILE A 544 -16.59 0.51 30.69
C ILE A 544 -17.93 1.18 31.03
N ARG A 545 -18.39 1.07 32.28
CA ARG A 545 -19.58 1.76 32.77
C ARG A 545 -19.45 3.28 32.65
N ASP A 546 -18.34 3.85 33.09
CA ASP A 546 -18.08 5.30 33.03
C ASP A 546 -17.99 5.82 31.58
N ALA A 547 -17.56 4.96 30.65
CA ALA A 547 -17.56 5.24 29.21
C ALA A 547 -18.92 5.08 28.54
N ASN A 548 -19.94 4.61 29.27
CA ASN A 548 -21.27 4.28 28.78
C ASN A 548 -21.25 3.28 27.60
N LEU A 549 -20.34 2.31 27.68
CA LEU A 549 -20.21 1.23 26.71
C LEU A 549 -20.94 -0.03 27.21
N THR A 550 -21.50 -0.80 26.28
CA THR A 550 -22.20 -2.05 26.59
C THR A 550 -21.47 -3.27 26.05
N LEU A 551 -21.58 -4.37 26.81
CA LEU A 551 -20.92 -5.65 26.56
C LEU A 551 -21.92 -6.69 26.10
N LYS A 552 -21.47 -7.58 25.20
CA LYS A 552 -22.26 -8.73 24.75
C LYS A 552 -22.04 -9.92 25.70
N PRO A 553 -23.02 -10.31 26.53
CA PRO A 553 -22.80 -11.28 27.61
C PRO A 553 -22.41 -12.68 27.11
N GLU A 554 -23.11 -13.18 26.09
CA GLU A 554 -22.91 -14.53 25.50
C GLU A 554 -21.47 -14.81 25.03
N LYS A 555 -20.71 -13.76 24.73
CA LYS A 555 -19.35 -13.84 24.21
C LYS A 555 -18.29 -13.53 25.25
N CYS A 556 -18.67 -12.97 26.40
CA CYS A 556 -17.74 -12.69 27.47
C CYS A 556 -17.36 -14.00 28.18
N LYS A 557 -16.06 -14.18 28.42
CA LYS A 557 -15.50 -15.35 29.10
C LYS A 557 -14.67 -14.88 30.27
N ILE A 558 -14.97 -15.35 31.48
CA ILE A 558 -14.36 -14.82 32.71
C ILE A 558 -13.65 -15.92 33.51
N GLY A 559 -12.43 -15.62 33.96
CA GLY A 559 -11.63 -16.48 34.83
C GLY A 559 -11.24 -17.83 34.23
N MET A 560 -10.94 -17.85 32.92
CA MET A 560 -10.50 -19.03 32.18
C MET A 560 -9.00 -19.27 32.36
N SER A 561 -8.56 -20.53 32.30
CA SER A 561 -7.12 -20.86 32.28
C SER A 561 -6.49 -20.74 30.88
N GLU A 562 -7.28 -20.99 29.83
CA GLU A 562 -6.90 -20.75 28.43
C GLU A 562 -8.08 -20.07 27.72
N VAL A 563 -7.80 -19.03 26.93
CA VAL A 563 -8.81 -18.30 26.13
C VAL A 563 -8.45 -18.31 24.66
N GLN A 564 -9.47 -18.13 23.83
CA GLN A 564 -9.29 -17.84 22.41
C GLN A 564 -9.18 -16.33 22.23
N TYR A 565 -8.08 -15.86 21.68
CA TYR A 565 -7.83 -14.44 21.42
C TYR A 565 -7.13 -14.26 20.08
N LEU A 566 -7.68 -13.40 19.21
CA LEU A 566 -7.14 -13.08 17.88
C LEU A 566 -6.72 -14.31 17.03
N GLY A 567 -7.48 -15.40 17.09
CA GLY A 567 -7.19 -16.62 16.32
C GLY A 567 -6.09 -17.52 16.88
N HIS A 568 -5.73 -17.32 18.14
CA HIS A 568 -4.84 -18.17 18.93
C HIS A 568 -5.55 -18.65 20.20
N ARG A 569 -5.09 -19.77 20.74
CA ARG A 569 -5.41 -20.20 22.10
C ARG A 569 -4.24 -19.86 23.01
N VAL A 570 -4.47 -19.07 24.04
CA VAL A 570 -3.44 -18.52 24.93
C VAL A 570 -3.79 -18.74 26.39
N GLY A 571 -2.77 -19.02 27.20
CA GLY A 571 -2.87 -19.04 28.66
C GLY A 571 -1.88 -19.98 29.34
N CYS A 572 -1.71 -19.81 30.66
CA CYS A 572 -0.79 -20.63 31.48
C CYS A 572 0.63 -20.74 30.90
N GLY A 573 1.16 -19.63 30.37
CA GLY A 573 2.48 -19.57 29.75
C GLY A 573 2.56 -20.25 28.39
N LYS A 574 1.45 -20.57 27.73
CA LYS A 574 1.43 -21.31 26.45
C LYS A 574 0.64 -20.55 25.38
N GLN A 575 1.11 -20.64 24.13
CA GLN A 575 0.41 -20.15 22.95
C GLN A 575 0.27 -21.25 21.91
N ARG A 576 -0.90 -21.36 21.30
CA ARG A 576 -1.20 -22.34 20.24
C ARG A 576 -2.04 -21.70 19.14
N PRO A 577 -1.94 -22.17 17.89
CA PRO A 577 -2.94 -21.86 16.87
C PRO A 577 -4.34 -22.31 17.29
N GLU A 578 -5.36 -21.62 16.82
CA GLU A 578 -6.76 -22.05 17.01
C GLU A 578 -7.05 -23.33 16.20
N PRO A 579 -7.57 -24.42 16.82
CA PRO A 579 -7.81 -25.69 16.13
C PRO A 579 -8.67 -25.57 14.87
N ALA A 580 -9.78 -24.82 14.94
CA ALA A 580 -10.69 -24.63 13.81
C ALA A 580 -10.01 -23.96 12.60
N LYS A 581 -9.05 -23.04 12.84
CA LYS A 581 -8.27 -22.41 11.77
C LYS A 581 -7.21 -23.35 11.21
N VAL A 582 -6.62 -24.20 12.05
CA VAL A 582 -5.67 -25.23 11.60
C VAL A 582 -6.38 -26.28 10.75
N GLU A 583 -7.56 -26.77 11.18
CA GLU A 583 -8.39 -27.70 10.41
C GLU A 583 -8.74 -27.14 9.03
N ALA A 584 -9.15 -25.87 8.96
CA ALA A 584 -9.40 -25.21 7.67
C ALA A 584 -8.17 -25.14 6.76
N ILE A 585 -6.95 -25.05 7.33
CA ILE A 585 -5.69 -25.09 6.56
C ILE A 585 -5.39 -26.54 6.11
N LEU A 586 -5.72 -27.54 6.92
CA LEU A 586 -5.52 -28.96 6.59
C LEU A 586 -6.43 -29.38 5.43
N ASP A 587 -7.70 -28.98 5.49
CA ASP A 587 -8.71 -29.27 4.47
C ASP A 587 -8.57 -28.42 3.20
N TRP A 588 -7.58 -27.52 3.16
CA TRP A 588 -7.39 -26.60 2.04
C TRP A 588 -7.06 -27.34 0.74
N SER A 589 -7.85 -27.14 -0.31
CA SER A 589 -7.61 -27.79 -1.61
C SER A 589 -6.40 -27.20 -2.33
N THR A 590 -5.71 -28.02 -3.13
CA THR A 590 -4.49 -27.59 -3.85
C THR A 590 -4.75 -26.32 -4.69
N PRO A 591 -4.05 -25.21 -4.42
CA PRO A 591 -4.24 -23.95 -5.14
C PRO A 591 -3.96 -24.07 -6.64
N VAL A 592 -4.90 -23.63 -7.48
CA VAL A 592 -4.76 -23.62 -8.95
C VAL A 592 -4.50 -22.23 -9.52
N THR A 593 -4.68 -21.18 -8.70
CA THR A 593 -4.42 -19.78 -9.07
C THR A 593 -3.50 -19.08 -8.10
N LYS A 594 -2.80 -18.04 -8.59
CA LYS A 594 -1.98 -17.16 -7.76
C LYS A 594 -2.74 -16.55 -6.57
N THR A 595 -4.01 -16.20 -6.77
CA THR A 595 -4.84 -15.64 -5.69
C THR A 595 -5.07 -16.67 -4.58
N GLN A 596 -5.30 -17.94 -4.92
CA GLN A 596 -5.43 -19.02 -3.95
C GLN A 596 -4.10 -19.33 -3.25
N VAL A 597 -2.97 -19.30 -3.97
CA VAL A 597 -1.64 -19.44 -3.38
C VAL A 597 -1.36 -18.32 -2.38
N LEU A 598 -1.65 -17.07 -2.74
CA LEU A 598 -1.51 -15.92 -1.85
C LEU A 598 -2.43 -16.01 -0.63
N ALA A 599 -3.67 -16.48 -0.80
CA ALA A 599 -4.59 -16.71 0.30
C ALA A 599 -4.08 -17.79 1.28
N PHE A 600 -3.56 -18.90 0.75
CA PHE A 600 -2.93 -19.95 1.56
C PHE A 600 -1.68 -19.44 2.29
N LEU A 601 -0.75 -18.80 1.57
CA LEU A 601 0.48 -18.24 2.16
C LEU A 601 0.19 -17.16 3.19
N GLY A 602 -0.84 -16.32 2.99
CA GLY A 602 -1.26 -15.34 3.99
C GLY A 602 -1.79 -16.00 5.26
N THR A 603 -2.61 -17.05 5.11
CA THR A 603 -3.20 -17.78 6.24
C THR A 603 -2.17 -18.61 6.99
N ALA A 604 -1.34 -19.38 6.29
CA ALA A 604 -0.24 -20.15 6.89
C ALA A 604 0.84 -19.21 7.46
N GLY A 605 1.09 -18.08 6.80
CA GLY A 605 2.06 -17.07 7.21
C GLY A 605 1.68 -16.37 8.51
N TYR A 606 0.39 -16.28 8.83
CA TYR A 606 -0.08 -15.84 10.14
C TYR A 606 0.47 -16.71 11.28
N TYR A 607 0.59 -18.02 11.04
CA TYR A 607 1.12 -18.99 11.99
C TYR A 607 2.62 -19.31 11.80
N ARG A 608 3.35 -18.51 11.01
CA ARG A 608 4.77 -18.76 10.69
C ARG A 608 5.68 -18.95 11.92
N LYS A 609 5.35 -18.31 13.06
CA LYS A 609 6.13 -18.42 14.30
C LYS A 609 6.14 -19.84 14.89
N PHE A 610 5.13 -20.65 14.59
CA PHE A 610 5.02 -22.05 15.02
C PHE A 610 5.73 -23.02 14.06
N VAL A 611 6.15 -22.54 12.88
CA VAL A 611 6.77 -23.37 11.84
C VAL A 611 8.27 -23.07 11.75
N PRO A 612 9.15 -24.02 12.13
CA PRO A 612 10.59 -23.88 11.92
C PRO A 612 10.90 -23.71 10.43
N HIS A 613 11.83 -22.79 10.10
CA HIS A 613 12.27 -22.54 8.73
C HIS A 613 11.13 -22.25 7.74
N TYR A 614 10.07 -21.56 8.19
CA TYR A 614 8.89 -21.25 7.38
C TYR A 614 9.24 -20.63 6.01
N SER A 615 10.17 -19.67 5.97
CA SER A 615 10.54 -18.99 4.73
C SER A 615 11.14 -19.95 3.69
N ASP A 616 11.93 -20.94 4.12
CA ASP A 616 12.53 -21.93 3.24
C ASP A 616 11.47 -22.91 2.72
N LEU A 617 10.59 -23.38 3.61
CA LEU A 617 9.47 -24.26 3.25
C LEU A 617 8.47 -23.57 2.31
N ALA A 618 8.19 -22.29 2.53
CA ALA A 618 7.25 -21.51 1.73
C ALA A 618 7.85 -20.97 0.42
N LYS A 619 9.16 -21.12 0.19
CA LYS A 619 9.86 -20.57 -0.98
C LYS A 619 9.27 -21.07 -2.31
N PRO A 620 9.06 -22.38 -2.55
CA PRO A 620 8.49 -22.87 -3.81
C PRO A 620 7.12 -22.25 -4.10
N LEU A 621 6.28 -22.11 -3.08
CA LEU A 621 4.95 -21.51 -3.19
C LEU A 621 5.03 -19.98 -3.39
N THR A 622 5.96 -19.31 -2.73
CA THR A 622 6.17 -17.86 -2.87
C THR A 622 6.65 -17.51 -4.27
N ASP A 623 7.53 -18.34 -4.86
CA ASP A 623 8.02 -18.16 -6.21
C ASP A 623 6.90 -18.21 -7.26
N LEU A 624 5.85 -18.99 -7.05
CA LEU A 624 4.64 -19.01 -7.89
C LEU A 624 3.90 -17.67 -7.92
N THR A 625 4.09 -16.79 -6.92
CA THR A 625 3.39 -15.50 -6.81
C THR A 625 4.08 -14.35 -7.57
N LYS A 626 5.28 -14.58 -8.14
CA LYS A 626 6.06 -13.57 -8.87
C LYS A 626 5.28 -12.97 -10.04
N LYS A 627 5.35 -11.64 -10.22
CA LYS A 627 4.62 -10.90 -11.27
C LYS A 627 4.92 -11.39 -12.70
N SER A 628 6.10 -11.97 -12.94
CA SER A 628 6.53 -12.52 -14.23
C SER A 628 5.77 -13.78 -14.68
N LEU A 629 5.15 -14.52 -13.75
CA LEU A 629 4.47 -15.79 -14.02
C LEU A 629 2.98 -15.63 -14.44
N PRO A 630 2.35 -16.64 -15.09
CA PRO A 630 0.92 -16.62 -15.41
C PRO A 630 0.00 -16.66 -14.17
N ARG A 631 -1.29 -16.33 -14.33
CA ARG A 631 -2.28 -16.31 -13.22
C ARG A 631 -2.65 -17.71 -12.73
N GLN A 632 -2.69 -18.66 -13.65
CA GLN A 632 -2.81 -20.09 -13.35
C GLN A 632 -1.42 -20.61 -12.99
N VAL A 633 -1.32 -21.32 -11.87
CA VAL A 633 -0.03 -21.81 -11.38
C VAL A 633 0.27 -23.18 -11.96
N LEU A 634 1.50 -23.35 -12.42
CA LEU A 634 2.04 -24.68 -12.75
C LEU A 634 2.49 -25.32 -11.44
N TRP A 635 1.74 -26.31 -10.99
CA TRP A 635 1.99 -26.96 -9.71
C TRP A 635 3.06 -28.03 -9.86
N SER A 636 4.26 -27.77 -9.35
CA SER A 636 5.37 -28.73 -9.38
C SER A 636 5.30 -29.73 -8.20
N PRO A 637 5.96 -30.90 -8.30
CA PRO A 637 6.09 -31.83 -7.17
C PRO A 637 6.75 -31.21 -5.93
N GLU A 638 7.65 -30.24 -6.14
CA GLU A 638 8.28 -29.45 -5.08
C GLU A 638 7.26 -28.55 -4.37
N CYS A 639 6.33 -27.95 -5.13
CA CYS A 639 5.24 -27.14 -4.58
C CYS A 639 4.26 -28.01 -3.77
N GLU A 640 3.93 -29.21 -4.25
CA GLU A 640 3.10 -30.16 -3.50
C GLU A 640 3.77 -30.57 -2.19
N THR A 641 5.07 -30.88 -2.24
CA THR A 641 5.84 -31.24 -1.05
C THR A 641 5.89 -30.10 -0.04
N ALA A 642 6.17 -28.87 -0.50
CA ALA A 642 6.15 -27.66 0.33
C ALA A 642 4.77 -27.41 0.96
N PHE A 643 3.70 -27.59 0.17
CA PHE A 643 2.32 -27.42 0.62
C PHE A 643 1.94 -28.42 1.72
N GLN A 644 2.21 -29.71 1.51
CA GLN A 644 1.94 -30.76 2.50
C GLN A 644 2.82 -30.63 3.75
N HIS A 645 4.09 -30.24 3.59
CA HIS A 645 4.96 -29.97 4.74
C HIS A 645 4.47 -28.80 5.59
N LEU A 646 4.05 -27.69 4.97
CA LEU A 646 3.49 -26.56 5.72
C LEU A 646 2.22 -26.94 6.48
N LYS A 647 1.34 -27.74 5.87
CA LYS A 647 0.16 -28.30 6.54
C LYS A 647 0.54 -29.17 7.75
N ALA A 648 1.44 -30.13 7.55
CA ALA A 648 1.88 -31.05 8.60
C ALA A 648 2.61 -30.33 9.75
N ALA A 649 3.39 -29.29 9.44
CA ALA A 649 4.10 -28.49 10.43
C ALA A 649 3.15 -27.72 11.36
N LEU A 650 2.00 -27.28 10.84
CA LEU A 650 0.96 -26.62 11.64
C LEU A 650 0.19 -27.60 12.55
N THR A 651 0.08 -28.88 12.17
CA THR A 651 -0.52 -29.92 13.02
C THR A 651 0.40 -30.36 14.15
N LYS A 652 1.71 -30.47 13.86
CA LYS A 652 2.76 -30.82 14.83
C LYS A 652 3.24 -29.63 15.65
N ALA A 653 2.54 -28.50 15.59
CA ALA A 653 3.01 -27.21 16.08
C ALA A 653 3.51 -27.31 17.53
N PRO A 654 4.78 -26.96 17.80
CA PRO A 654 5.31 -26.94 19.15
C PRO A 654 4.59 -25.86 19.98
N LEU A 655 4.36 -26.18 21.25
CA LEU A 655 3.97 -25.21 22.27
C LEU A 655 5.02 -24.09 22.29
N LEU A 656 4.65 -22.88 21.86
CA LEU A 656 5.44 -21.69 22.20
C LEU A 656 5.11 -21.35 23.64
N ALA A 657 6.14 -21.30 24.50
CA ALA A 657 5.94 -20.71 25.83
C ALA A 657 5.95 -19.19 25.73
N GLY A 658 5.16 -18.53 26.58
CA GLY A 658 5.22 -17.07 26.74
C GLY A 658 6.63 -16.62 27.16
N PRO A 659 7.06 -15.41 26.74
CA PRO A 659 8.37 -14.89 27.14
C PRO A 659 8.43 -14.72 28.66
N ASN A 660 9.47 -15.23 29.30
CA ASN A 660 9.77 -14.91 30.69
C ASN A 660 10.91 -13.89 30.73
N TYR A 661 10.59 -12.60 30.91
CA TYR A 661 11.59 -11.53 30.91
C TYR A 661 12.62 -11.63 32.05
N ASN A 662 12.36 -12.46 33.08
CA ASN A 662 13.30 -12.71 34.17
C ASN A 662 14.33 -13.80 33.84
N LYS A 663 14.25 -14.45 32.67
CA LYS A 663 15.18 -15.49 32.23
C LYS A 663 16.04 -15.00 31.05
N ARG A 664 17.26 -15.53 30.96
CA ARG A 664 18.18 -15.22 29.84
C ARG A 664 17.61 -15.69 28.51
N PHE A 665 17.66 -14.79 27.53
CA PHE A 665 17.34 -15.09 26.14
C PHE A 665 18.59 -15.61 25.41
N VAL A 666 18.41 -16.63 24.57
CA VAL A 666 19.44 -17.23 23.74
C VAL A 666 19.01 -17.10 22.27
N VAL A 667 19.88 -16.54 21.43
CA VAL A 667 19.63 -16.42 19.99
C VAL A 667 20.49 -17.43 19.25
N HIS A 668 19.85 -18.37 18.56
CA HIS A 668 20.50 -19.28 17.62
C HIS A 668 20.34 -18.71 16.21
N THR A 669 21.43 -18.35 15.55
CA THR A 669 21.41 -17.86 14.17
C THR A 669 22.04 -18.88 13.24
N ASP A 670 21.43 -19.08 12.08
CA ASP A 670 21.95 -19.86 10.97
C ASP A 670 21.79 -19.05 9.67
N ALA A 671 22.74 -19.18 8.75
CA ALA A 671 22.71 -18.44 7.49
C ALA A 671 23.13 -19.35 6.34
N SER A 672 22.37 -19.28 5.25
CA SER A 672 22.62 -19.99 4.01
C SER A 672 22.78 -19.00 2.84
N MET A 673 23.23 -19.52 1.69
CA MET A 673 23.31 -18.75 0.43
C MET A 673 21.97 -18.11 0.01
N PHE A 674 20.85 -18.61 0.53
CA PHE A 674 19.51 -18.24 0.08
C PHE A 674 18.67 -17.55 1.16
N GLY A 675 19.13 -17.49 2.42
CA GLY A 675 18.37 -16.91 3.53
C GLY A 675 19.09 -16.99 4.87
N LEU A 676 18.69 -16.12 5.81
CA LEU A 676 19.17 -16.09 7.18
C LEU A 676 18.04 -16.50 8.11
N GLY A 677 18.27 -17.48 8.99
CA GLY A 677 17.33 -17.93 10.02
C GLY A 677 17.85 -17.60 11.41
N ALA A 678 16.95 -17.16 12.29
CA ALA A 678 17.25 -17.01 13.71
C ALA A 678 16.13 -17.63 14.54
N VAL A 679 16.49 -18.29 15.64
CA VAL A 679 15.58 -18.82 16.65
C VAL A 679 15.95 -18.22 17.99
N LEU A 680 15.03 -17.47 18.58
CA LEU A 680 15.12 -16.98 19.95
C LEU A 680 14.54 -18.05 20.90
N SER A 681 15.27 -18.41 21.95
CA SER A 681 14.92 -19.44 22.93
C SER A 681 15.26 -19.01 24.36
N GLN A 682 14.71 -19.72 25.35
CA GLN A 682 15.06 -19.56 26.77
C GLN A 682 15.32 -20.94 27.40
N VAL A 683 16.25 -21.00 28.35
CA VAL A 683 16.62 -22.23 29.06
C VAL A 683 15.60 -22.50 30.17
N ARG A 684 15.04 -23.71 30.21
CA ARG A 684 14.19 -24.21 31.30
C ARG A 684 15.02 -24.65 32.49
N ASP A 685 14.38 -24.73 33.64
CA ASP A 685 14.99 -25.20 34.88
C ASP A 685 15.34 -26.71 34.85
N ASP A 686 14.85 -27.44 33.83
CA ASP A 686 15.14 -28.87 33.56
C ASP A 686 16.30 -29.10 32.57
N GLY A 687 16.99 -28.04 32.12
CA GLY A 687 18.07 -28.11 31.14
C GLY A 687 17.63 -28.15 29.66
N GLY A 688 16.32 -28.15 29.38
CA GLY A 688 15.79 -28.05 28.01
C GLY A 688 15.68 -26.60 27.51
N SER A 689 15.78 -26.36 26.20
CA SER A 689 15.53 -25.04 25.59
C SER A 689 14.08 -24.92 25.09
N ILE A 690 13.32 -23.93 25.53
CA ILE A 690 12.03 -23.58 24.91
C ILE A 690 12.26 -22.56 23.79
N LYS A 691 11.75 -22.87 22.61
CA LYS A 691 11.78 -21.99 21.44
C LYS A 691 10.69 -20.93 21.59
N TRP A 692 11.06 -19.67 21.42
CA TRP A 692 10.19 -18.51 21.58
C TRP A 692 9.79 -17.90 20.23
N ARG A 693 10.73 -17.77 19.30
CA ARG A 693 10.46 -17.16 17.99
C ARG A 693 11.43 -17.63 16.93
N SER A 694 10.93 -18.17 15.82
CA SER A 694 11.71 -18.36 14.59
C SER A 694 11.47 -17.17 13.65
N SER A 695 12.52 -16.63 13.06
CA SER A 695 12.42 -15.59 12.04
C SER A 695 13.44 -15.85 10.96
N ALA A 696 13.00 -15.89 9.71
CA ALA A 696 13.90 -16.03 8.57
C ALA A 696 13.77 -14.81 7.65
N VAL A 697 14.89 -14.17 7.38
CA VAL A 697 15.01 -13.01 6.48
C VAL A 697 15.45 -13.53 5.11
N ASN A 698 14.67 -13.22 4.07
CA ASN A 698 15.10 -13.43 2.70
C ASN A 698 16.22 -12.44 2.39
N CYS A 699 17.43 -12.95 2.20
CA CYS A 699 18.53 -12.18 1.63
C CYS A 699 18.20 -11.94 0.14
N TYR A 700 18.17 -10.68 -0.29
CA TYR A 700 18.22 -10.39 -1.73
C TYR A 700 19.53 -10.99 -2.28
N PRO A 701 19.47 -11.83 -3.33
CA PRO A 701 20.69 -12.44 -3.86
C PRO A 701 21.58 -11.33 -4.43
N GLY A 702 22.78 -11.17 -3.87
CA GLY A 702 23.89 -10.47 -4.56
C GLY A 702 24.65 -9.37 -3.84
N ARG A 703 24.43 -9.05 -2.55
CA ARG A 703 25.17 -7.93 -1.89
C ARG A 703 26.28 -8.30 -0.90
N TRP A 704 26.41 -9.55 -0.49
CA TRP A 704 27.44 -9.93 0.49
C TRP A 704 28.13 -11.23 0.06
N GLY A 705 29.42 -11.15 -0.26
CA GLY A 705 30.26 -12.33 -0.38
C GLY A 705 30.37 -12.99 1.00
N THR A 706 30.13 -14.30 1.08
CA THR A 706 30.37 -15.10 2.28
C THR A 706 31.87 -15.04 2.65
N PRO A 707 32.24 -14.83 3.92
CA PRO A 707 33.61 -15.07 4.35
C PRO A 707 33.91 -16.58 4.24
N PRO A 708 35.13 -16.99 3.86
CA PRO A 708 35.50 -18.40 3.76
C PRO A 708 35.71 -18.97 5.15
N TRP A 709 34.65 -19.30 5.88
CA TRP A 709 34.76 -20.13 7.07
C TRP A 709 34.99 -21.57 6.63
N ARG A 710 36.27 -21.96 6.56
CA ARG A 710 36.67 -23.37 6.51
C ARG A 710 36.00 -24.10 7.68
N ARG A 711 35.37 -25.23 7.39
CA ARG A 711 35.05 -26.28 8.38
C ARG A 711 36.31 -26.64 9.16
N ASN A 712 36.50 -26.05 10.33
CA ASN A 712 37.29 -26.66 11.39
C ASN A 712 36.34 -26.94 12.54
N VAL A 713 35.98 -28.22 12.64
CA VAL A 713 35.43 -28.83 13.84
C VAL A 713 36.44 -28.60 14.95
N TRP A 714 36.07 -27.82 15.96
CA TRP A 714 36.81 -27.77 17.23
C TRP A 714 35.92 -28.41 18.30
N PRO A 715 36.33 -29.52 18.92
CA PRO A 715 35.64 -30.07 20.08
C PRO A 715 36.00 -29.19 21.28
N TRP A 716 35.00 -28.55 21.88
CA TRP A 716 35.15 -27.94 23.19
C TRP A 716 34.61 -28.91 24.25
N SER A 717 35.53 -29.68 24.82
CA SER A 717 35.41 -30.27 26.16
C SER A 717 35.58 -29.18 27.21
N GLY A 718 34.85 -29.29 28.33
CA GLY A 718 34.71 -28.31 29.41
C GLY A 718 36.00 -27.87 30.12
N PRO A 719 35.86 -26.94 31.08
CA PRO A 719 35.35 -27.30 32.41
C PRO A 719 33.95 -26.77 32.74
#